data_AF-A0AAU6HFM5-F1
#
_entry.id   AF-A0AAU6HFM5-F1
#
_cell.length_a   1.000
_cell.length_b   1.000
_cell.length_c   1.000
_cell.angle_alpha   90.00
_cell.angle_beta   90.00
_cell.angle_gamma   90.00
#
_symmetry.space_group_name_H-M   'P 1'
#
loop_
_entity.id
_entity.type
_entity.pdbx_description
1 polymer ?
#
loop_
_entity_poly.entity_id
_entity_poly.type
_entity_poly.pdbx_seq_one_letter_code
_entity_poly.pdbx_strand_id
1 'polypeptide(L)'
;MSGSDEGITAAAGYAPHPYIGGRTAVLRALAAWRMRWPGAPRVIVLTGSPGSGRSRLLTGFLAMCDPDHRKQLPLDHMDPATVPPDLPAPAVPNPEGRTAAQLLWLLADHFQLNAARSEDICTELAAREEPVTIVVPDADRAGPVRAADEPARLVRDVLKPLAATGGVQLLADVPRELAAELAQALPSGQARIIDLDDPEWADPAGLVRHAEAALSLGAGVPELPFVTDPSARRALAEAMAERAGGNRLTLQLAVQSLFMRPEGFDPADPSMLPGSVGEALDLHARRLGADPQTLRLMLAPLAFAEGAGLPVQLWGTLADAVAGRDMSRDLADGMLLAAPFLQPVATAERDEAADGEPEGATGGERAEGTADGGRTLLRLMHTGIAEEIRAGLPDARDAQTKIAMALLEAVPQQDWSRADPYIRDHLAAHTLDAGLLPQLLTDPGLFAHADPVAMRAAIEAVPLEQLGAPARTYLRTAPLLTRSQAPAGVRAAFLETAFVEDGLEPYAQALHGLGFAMPWRTLWSVPLTGVRAVTAGTLPPADAGSADGGGPEPASGASRPVAAFLVPEGTPGSRPVPGPDGGASEGGATGALLVHDLLRPEYVAADPARVRRPSEEAQAAAPFGFSRGADYLRIWARASREVVATLLSDTPITGADLSPDGVLVVATGRGVTARQILAAPPAAAPTVPAQRTGSPDSAASDGLEGDHS
;
A
#
# COMPACT_ATOMS: atom_id res chain seq x y z
N MET A 1 43.29 -3.75 54.00
CA MET A 1 43.75 -2.35 53.89
C MET A 1 42.84 -1.68 52.88
N SER A 2 42.03 -0.76 53.38
CA SER A 2 41.00 0.00 52.66
C SER A 2 41.63 1.07 51.79
N GLY A 3 41.12 1.23 50.56
CA GLY A 3 41.54 2.26 49.61
C GLY A 3 40.37 2.61 48.70
N SER A 4 39.44 3.38 49.24
CA SER A 4 38.75 4.53 48.61
C SER A 4 38.28 4.40 47.16
N ASP A 5 37.04 3.94 46.99
CA ASP A 5 36.23 4.06 45.78
C ASP A 5 35.10 5.08 46.02
N GLU A 6 35.49 6.32 46.35
CA GLU A 6 34.58 7.46 46.52
C GLU A 6 35.15 8.65 45.76
N GLY A 7 34.57 8.95 44.59
CA GLY A 7 35.02 10.08 43.78
C GLY A 7 34.40 10.22 42.39
N ILE A 8 33.11 9.87 42.20
CA ILE A 8 32.36 10.33 41.02
C ILE A 8 31.05 10.97 41.49
N THR A 9 31.17 12.13 42.12
CA THR A 9 30.05 13.01 42.47
C THR A 9 30.40 14.45 42.10
N ALA A 10 30.08 14.81 40.85
CA ALA A 10 29.67 16.15 40.45
C ALA A 10 28.96 16.04 39.09
N ALA A 11 27.62 16.06 39.11
CA ALA A 11 26.82 16.12 37.90
C ALA A 11 27.10 17.45 37.18
N ALA A 12 27.87 17.40 36.09
CA ALA A 12 28.02 18.53 35.19
C ALA A 12 26.64 18.92 34.64
N GLY A 13 26.31 20.20 34.69
CA GLY A 13 25.02 20.78 34.28
C GLY A 13 24.82 20.75 32.77
N TYR A 14 24.74 19.56 32.19
CA TYR A 14 24.44 19.37 30.77
C TYR A 14 22.96 19.67 30.49
N ALA A 15 22.71 20.34 29.37
CA ALA A 15 21.37 20.57 28.88
C ALA A 15 20.74 19.25 28.39
N PRO A 16 19.45 19.02 28.64
CA PRO A 16 18.74 17.90 28.02
C PRO A 16 18.63 18.11 26.51
N HIS A 17 18.42 17.02 25.77
CA HIS A 17 18.15 17.09 24.34
C HIS A 17 16.95 18.02 24.06
N PRO A 18 17.03 19.01 23.16
CA PRO A 18 16.00 20.05 22.99
C PRO A 18 14.64 19.50 22.57
N TYR A 19 14.62 18.49 21.68
CA TYR A 19 13.39 17.82 21.27
C TYR A 19 12.86 16.79 22.30
N ILE A 20 13.71 15.93 22.86
CA ILE A 20 13.26 14.82 23.74
C ILE A 20 12.97 15.32 25.17
N GLY A 21 13.75 16.27 25.67
CA GLY A 21 13.66 16.85 27.01
C GLY A 21 14.22 15.97 28.14
N GLY A 22 14.80 14.80 27.83
CA GLY A 22 15.26 13.82 28.81
C GLY A 22 15.69 12.48 28.20
N ARG A 23 15.48 11.38 28.94
CA ARG A 23 15.85 10.00 28.62
C ARG A 23 17.36 9.77 28.48
N THR A 24 18.15 10.45 29.33
CA THR A 24 19.62 10.40 29.31
C THR A 24 20.18 8.97 29.37
N ALA A 25 19.64 8.10 30.23
CA ALA A 25 20.09 6.71 30.32
C ALA A 25 19.93 5.96 28.98
N VAL A 26 18.78 6.11 28.34
CA VAL A 26 18.50 5.49 27.05
C VAL A 26 19.39 6.08 25.95
N LEU A 27 19.54 7.41 25.89
CA LEU A 27 20.40 8.07 24.91
C LEU A 27 21.87 7.63 25.06
N ARG A 28 22.37 7.44 26.29
CA ARG A 28 23.71 6.87 26.51
C ARG A 28 23.84 5.45 25.96
N ALA A 29 22.82 4.61 26.16
CA ALA A 29 22.80 3.25 25.61
C ALA A 29 22.77 3.26 24.08
N LEU A 30 21.96 4.12 23.46
CA LEU A 30 21.88 4.25 22.00
C LEU A 30 23.17 4.84 21.39
N ALA A 31 23.80 5.81 22.05
CA ALA A 31 25.09 6.35 21.63
C ALA A 31 26.20 5.29 21.73
N ALA A 32 26.26 4.53 22.83
CA ALA A 32 27.22 3.43 22.99
C ALA A 32 27.03 2.32 21.94
N TRP A 33 25.78 2.00 21.60
CA TRP A 33 25.43 1.08 20.50
C TRP A 33 25.91 1.62 19.15
N ARG A 34 25.62 2.89 18.84
CA ARG A 34 26.03 3.52 17.58
C ARG A 34 27.56 3.58 17.42
N MET A 35 28.27 3.79 18.54
CA MET A 35 29.74 3.75 18.62
C MET A 35 30.32 2.33 18.49
N ARG A 36 29.52 1.29 18.69
CA ARG A 36 29.96 -0.12 18.80
C ARG A 36 31.00 -0.31 19.90
N TRP A 37 30.76 0.28 21.08
CA TRP A 37 31.67 0.11 22.22
C TRP A 37 31.87 -1.37 22.58
N PRO A 38 33.06 -1.77 23.08
CA PRO A 38 33.28 -3.13 23.55
C PRO A 38 32.22 -3.56 24.56
N GLY A 39 31.53 -4.67 24.29
CA GLY A 39 30.45 -5.18 25.13
C GLY A 39 29.07 -4.54 24.88
N ALA A 40 28.95 -3.55 23.99
CA ALA A 40 27.65 -3.08 23.54
C ALA A 40 26.95 -4.18 22.70
N PRO A 41 25.63 -4.37 22.88
CA PRO A 41 24.88 -5.32 22.05
C PRO A 41 24.89 -4.87 20.59
N ARG A 42 24.72 -5.81 19.65
CA ARG A 42 24.52 -5.48 18.22
C ARG A 42 23.08 -5.08 17.93
N VAL A 43 22.14 -5.66 18.69
CA VAL A 43 20.71 -5.45 18.52
C VAL A 43 20.13 -4.78 19.75
N ILE A 44 19.47 -3.64 19.55
CA ILE A 44 18.63 -3.01 20.56
C ILE A 44 17.18 -3.20 20.18
N VAL A 45 16.41 -3.74 21.12
CA VAL A 45 14.95 -3.87 21.01
C VAL A 45 14.35 -2.80 21.92
N LEU A 46 13.86 -1.72 21.34
CA LEU A 46 13.16 -0.66 22.06
C LEU A 46 11.68 -1.05 22.19
N THR A 47 11.13 -0.90 23.39
CA THR A 47 9.72 -1.17 23.68
C THR A 47 9.21 -0.25 24.78
N GLY A 48 7.91 -0.25 25.02
CA GLY A 48 7.24 0.50 26.08
C GLY A 48 5.75 0.62 25.79
N SER A 49 5.01 1.04 26.79
CA SER A 49 3.57 1.21 26.70
C SER A 49 3.22 2.29 25.67
N PRO A 50 2.01 2.24 25.06
CA PRO A 50 1.50 3.29 24.20
C PRO A 50 1.60 4.66 24.86
N GLY A 51 2.23 5.63 24.17
CA GLY A 51 2.44 6.98 24.71
C GLY A 51 3.66 7.14 25.64
N SER A 52 4.50 6.12 25.81
CA SER A 52 5.78 6.20 26.56
C SER A 52 6.83 7.13 25.90
N GLY A 53 6.62 7.46 24.63
CA GLY A 53 7.44 8.39 23.85
C GLY A 53 8.52 7.75 22.97
N ARG A 54 8.36 6.47 22.58
CA ARG A 54 9.31 5.71 21.73
C ARG A 54 9.61 6.42 20.41
N SER A 55 8.58 6.78 19.65
CA SER A 55 8.71 7.50 18.36
C SER A 55 9.42 8.85 18.53
N ARG A 56 9.12 9.59 19.62
CA ARG A 56 9.76 10.87 19.93
C ARG A 56 11.25 10.70 20.28
N LEU A 57 11.57 9.67 21.05
CA LEU A 57 12.96 9.31 21.40
C LEU A 57 13.77 8.95 20.15
N LEU A 58 13.24 8.05 19.31
CA LEU A 58 13.91 7.64 18.08
C LEU A 58 14.09 8.81 17.11
N THR A 59 13.06 9.63 16.92
CA THR A 59 13.15 10.83 16.07
C THR A 59 14.26 11.77 16.54
N GLY A 60 14.34 12.06 17.84
CA GLY A 60 15.41 12.92 18.38
C GLY A 60 16.80 12.28 18.27
N PHE A 61 16.91 10.98 18.53
CA PHE A 61 18.18 10.25 18.35
C PHE A 61 18.66 10.24 16.89
N LEU A 62 17.75 10.00 15.95
CA LEU A 62 18.02 10.02 14.52
C LEU A 62 18.38 11.43 14.03
N ALA A 63 17.76 12.48 14.58
CA ALA A 63 18.13 13.87 14.28
C ALA A 63 19.58 14.20 14.69
N MET A 64 20.13 13.54 15.72
CA MET A 64 21.55 13.65 16.05
C MET A 64 22.46 12.82 15.12
N CYS A 65 21.94 11.77 14.48
CA CYS A 65 22.68 10.94 13.53
C CYS A 65 22.67 11.52 12.10
N ASP A 66 21.66 12.33 11.77
CA ASP A 66 21.51 12.92 10.45
C ASP A 66 22.41 14.16 10.27
N PRO A 67 23.27 14.22 9.23
CA PRO A 67 24.25 15.31 9.07
C PRO A 67 23.64 16.72 8.99
N ASP A 68 22.42 16.88 8.49
CA ASP A 68 21.81 18.18 8.27
C ASP A 68 21.04 18.66 9.51
N HIS A 69 20.36 17.76 10.20
CA HIS A 69 19.71 18.06 11.47
C HIS A 69 20.72 18.20 12.61
N ARG A 70 21.78 17.39 12.62
CA ARG A 70 22.82 17.41 13.66
C ARG A 70 23.47 18.79 13.82
N LYS A 71 23.70 19.51 12.71
CA LYS A 71 24.29 20.87 12.69
C LYS A 71 23.39 21.94 13.32
N GLN A 72 22.08 21.68 13.41
CA GLN A 72 21.09 22.60 13.98
C GLN A 72 20.91 22.40 15.49
N LEU A 73 21.47 21.32 16.04
CA LEU A 73 21.33 20.97 17.46
C LEU A 73 22.51 21.53 18.28
N PRO A 74 22.25 22.05 19.50
CA PRO A 74 23.29 22.56 20.39
C PRO A 74 24.02 21.42 21.12
N LEU A 75 24.72 20.57 20.37
CA LEU A 75 25.35 19.34 20.90
C LEU A 75 26.42 19.61 21.96
N ASP A 76 27.12 20.74 21.88
CA ASP A 76 28.19 21.12 22.82
C ASP A 76 27.67 21.37 24.26
N HIS A 77 26.36 21.62 24.40
CA HIS A 77 25.73 21.81 25.70
C HIS A 77 25.16 20.50 26.27
N MET A 78 25.12 19.43 25.49
CA MET A 78 24.58 18.13 25.89
C MET A 78 25.67 17.26 26.54
N ASP A 79 25.25 16.24 27.28
CA ASP A 79 26.16 15.22 27.81
C ASP A 79 26.83 14.48 26.64
N PRO A 80 28.17 14.55 26.47
CA PRO A 80 28.86 13.88 25.37
C PRO A 80 28.59 12.38 25.30
N ALA A 81 28.27 11.72 26.42
CA ALA A 81 27.94 10.30 26.45
C ALA A 81 26.57 9.99 25.81
N THR A 82 25.72 11.00 25.59
CA THR A 82 24.40 10.87 24.93
C THR A 82 24.44 11.18 23.43
N VAL A 83 25.55 11.77 22.95
CA VAL A 83 25.68 12.23 21.58
C VAL A 83 26.29 11.12 20.72
N PRO A 84 25.58 10.61 19.69
CA PRO A 84 26.15 9.62 18.78
C PRO A 84 27.33 10.21 17.98
N PRO A 85 28.25 9.35 17.49
CA PRO A 85 29.37 9.80 16.67
C PRO A 85 28.90 10.37 15.33
N ASP A 86 29.76 11.18 14.72
CA ASP A 86 29.59 11.64 13.35
C ASP A 86 29.97 10.50 12.38
N LEU A 87 28.98 9.65 12.10
CA LEU A 87 29.06 8.51 11.17
C LEU A 87 27.91 8.64 10.14
N PRO A 88 27.99 7.97 8.97
CA PRO A 88 26.90 7.98 8.01
C PRO A 88 25.54 7.66 8.64
N ALA A 89 24.48 8.35 8.20
CA ALA A 89 23.14 8.14 8.74
C ALA A 89 22.71 6.67 8.61
N PRO A 90 22.03 6.08 9.60
CA PRO A 90 21.51 4.73 9.49
C PRO A 90 20.41 4.64 8.44
N ALA A 91 20.18 3.45 7.89
CA ALA A 91 19.01 3.18 7.08
C ALA A 91 17.76 3.15 7.99
N VAL A 92 16.74 3.94 7.66
CA VAL A 92 15.51 4.05 8.47
C VAL A 92 14.28 3.74 7.62
N PRO A 93 13.99 2.46 7.32
CA PRO A 93 12.79 2.13 6.56
C PRO A 93 11.56 2.37 7.43
N ASN A 94 10.59 3.15 6.93
CA ASN A 94 9.33 3.43 7.65
C ASN A 94 8.34 2.26 7.50
N PRO A 95 7.93 1.58 8.58
CA PRO A 95 6.94 0.50 8.51
C PRO A 95 5.51 0.95 8.29
N GLU A 96 5.18 2.22 8.55
CA GLU A 96 3.80 2.72 8.50
C GLU A 96 3.10 2.37 7.18
N GLY A 97 2.03 1.57 7.26
CA GLY A 97 1.24 1.16 6.09
C GLY A 97 1.93 0.17 5.16
N ARG A 98 3.11 -0.36 5.52
CA ARG A 98 3.93 -1.25 4.67
C ARG A 98 3.95 -2.67 5.16
N THR A 99 3.90 -3.60 4.23
CA THR A 99 4.13 -5.02 4.53
C THR A 99 5.60 -5.27 4.84
N ALA A 100 5.88 -6.34 5.58
CA ALA A 100 7.22 -6.83 5.88
C ALA A 100 8.04 -7.03 4.60
N ALA A 101 7.41 -7.57 3.55
CA ALA A 101 8.04 -7.72 2.24
C ALA A 101 8.42 -6.38 1.61
N GLN A 102 7.52 -5.38 1.64
CA GLN A 102 7.82 -4.04 1.13
C GLN A 102 8.98 -3.39 1.92
N LEU A 103 8.99 -3.53 3.24
CA LEU A 103 10.07 -2.99 4.08
C LEU A 103 11.43 -3.61 3.72
N LEU A 104 11.48 -4.93 3.51
CA LEU A 104 12.70 -5.64 3.14
C LEU A 104 13.21 -5.20 1.76
N TRP A 105 12.32 -4.99 0.79
CA TRP A 105 12.70 -4.46 -0.53
C TRP A 105 13.14 -2.99 -0.49
N LEU A 106 12.60 -2.16 0.41
CA LEU A 106 13.12 -0.81 0.65
C LEU A 106 14.57 -0.83 1.15
N LEU A 107 14.92 -1.80 1.99
CA LEU A 107 16.32 -1.99 2.41
C LEU A 107 17.20 -2.45 1.26
N ALA A 108 16.71 -3.38 0.42
CA ALA A 108 17.45 -3.81 -0.76
C ALA A 108 17.73 -2.66 -1.73
N ASP A 109 16.74 -1.80 -1.97
CA ASP A 109 16.89 -0.59 -2.80
C ASP A 109 17.87 0.41 -2.17
N HIS A 110 17.69 0.72 -0.87
CA HIS A 110 18.57 1.64 -0.14
C HIS A 110 20.04 1.22 -0.18
N PHE A 111 20.33 -0.07 -0.03
CA PHE A 111 21.68 -0.62 -0.09
C PHE A 111 22.14 -1.05 -1.48
N GLN A 112 21.30 -0.87 -2.51
CA GLN A 112 21.55 -1.23 -3.91
C GLN A 112 21.96 -2.70 -4.08
N LEU A 113 21.23 -3.61 -3.45
CA LEU A 113 21.51 -5.04 -3.48
C LEU A 113 21.02 -5.67 -4.78
N ASN A 114 21.78 -6.61 -5.33
CA ASN A 114 21.41 -7.38 -6.53
C ASN A 114 20.52 -8.59 -6.17
N ALA A 115 19.55 -8.41 -5.27
CA ALA A 115 18.67 -9.48 -4.83
C ALA A 115 17.55 -9.72 -5.86
N ALA A 116 17.36 -10.97 -6.27
CA ALA A 116 16.21 -11.38 -7.09
C ALA A 116 15.03 -11.86 -6.24
N ARG A 117 15.31 -12.36 -5.02
CA ARG A 117 14.33 -12.90 -4.08
C ARG A 117 14.56 -12.32 -2.69
N SER A 118 13.51 -12.26 -1.89
CA SER A 118 13.57 -11.74 -0.52
C SER A 118 14.62 -12.45 0.36
N GLU A 119 14.81 -13.76 0.18
CA GLU A 119 15.79 -14.57 0.92
C GLU A 119 17.26 -14.21 0.60
N ASP A 120 17.51 -13.63 -0.58
CA ASP A 120 18.86 -13.25 -1.01
C ASP A 120 19.33 -11.98 -0.26
N ILE A 121 18.40 -11.14 0.20
CA ILE A 121 18.69 -9.81 0.79
C ILE A 121 19.58 -9.89 2.03
N CYS A 122 19.28 -10.79 2.98
CA CYS A 122 20.12 -10.94 4.18
C CYS A 122 21.51 -11.52 3.85
N THR A 123 21.59 -12.39 2.84
CA THR A 123 22.86 -12.97 2.36
C THR A 123 23.76 -11.90 1.75
N GLU A 124 23.19 -11.05 0.89
CA GLU A 124 23.90 -9.92 0.27
C GLU A 124 24.35 -8.89 1.33
N LEU A 125 23.52 -8.61 2.34
CA LEU A 125 23.92 -7.76 3.47
C LEU A 125 25.08 -8.37 4.27
N ALA A 126 25.07 -9.69 4.48
CA ALA A 126 26.15 -10.40 5.18
C ALA A 126 27.48 -10.38 4.42
N ALA A 127 27.43 -10.32 3.08
CA ALA A 127 28.60 -10.32 2.22
C ALA A 127 29.32 -8.96 2.13
N ARG A 128 28.73 -7.90 2.69
CA ARG A 128 29.34 -6.55 2.70
C ARG A 128 30.58 -6.49 3.58
N GLU A 129 31.60 -5.78 3.12
CA GLU A 129 32.84 -5.57 3.88
C GLU A 129 32.60 -4.71 5.13
N GLU A 130 31.73 -3.70 5.02
CA GLU A 130 31.38 -2.81 6.12
C GLU A 130 30.01 -3.17 6.72
N PRO A 131 29.90 -3.21 8.06
CA PRO A 131 28.63 -3.47 8.72
C PRO A 131 27.66 -2.30 8.52
N VAL A 132 26.40 -2.64 8.27
CA VAL A 132 25.33 -1.67 8.05
C VAL A 132 24.58 -1.38 9.35
N THR A 133 24.04 -0.17 9.48
CA THR A 133 23.20 0.22 10.62
C THR A 133 21.78 0.46 10.15
N ILE A 134 20.82 -0.24 10.75
CA ILE A 134 19.40 -0.19 10.40
C ILE A 134 18.61 0.18 11.66
N VAL A 135 17.74 1.17 11.53
CA VAL A 135 16.80 1.59 12.58
C VAL A 135 15.38 1.43 12.06
N VAL A 136 14.59 0.55 12.69
CA VAL A 136 13.18 0.33 12.32
C VAL A 136 12.28 0.96 13.38
N PRO A 137 11.74 2.16 13.15
CA PRO A 137 10.84 2.83 14.09
C PRO A 137 9.41 2.28 13.99
N ASP A 138 8.62 2.42 15.06
CA ASP A 138 7.16 2.27 15.04
C ASP A 138 6.65 0.97 14.37
N ALA A 139 7.26 -0.19 14.68
CA ALA A 139 6.87 -1.46 14.06
C ALA A 139 5.42 -1.87 14.37
N ASP A 140 4.80 -1.31 15.43
CA ASP A 140 3.36 -1.47 15.72
C ASP A 140 2.46 -0.87 14.63
N ARG A 141 2.98 0.01 13.78
CA ARG A 141 2.25 0.65 12.67
C ARG A 141 2.47 -0.05 11.34
N ALA A 142 3.12 -1.20 11.34
CA ALA A 142 3.35 -2.00 10.15
C ALA A 142 2.03 -2.50 9.55
N GLY A 143 2.01 -2.61 8.22
CA GLY A 143 0.93 -3.19 7.45
C GLY A 143 -0.13 -2.20 7.00
N PRO A 144 -0.78 -2.46 5.85
CA PRO A 144 -1.86 -1.64 5.32
C PRO A 144 -3.22 -1.93 5.99
N VAL A 145 -3.32 -3.00 6.80
CA VAL A 145 -4.55 -3.48 7.45
C VAL A 145 -4.24 -3.81 8.89
N ARG A 146 -4.86 -3.11 9.85
CA ARG A 146 -4.57 -3.30 11.28
C ARG A 146 -4.79 -4.74 11.76
N ALA A 147 -5.89 -5.36 11.32
CA ALA A 147 -6.26 -6.71 11.76
C ALA A 147 -5.46 -7.85 11.11
N ALA A 148 -4.51 -7.55 10.21
CA ALA A 148 -3.70 -8.55 9.52
C ALA A 148 -2.46 -9.03 10.31
N ASP A 149 -2.20 -8.43 11.49
CA ASP A 149 -1.06 -8.73 12.37
C ASP A 149 0.30 -8.65 11.66
N GLU A 150 0.45 -7.61 10.82
CA GLU A 150 1.71 -7.35 10.12
C GLU A 150 2.90 -7.08 11.07
N PRO A 151 2.75 -6.44 12.25
CA PRO A 151 3.85 -6.28 13.20
C PRO A 151 4.52 -7.62 13.57
N ALA A 152 3.73 -8.67 13.83
CA ALA A 152 4.27 -10.00 14.11
C ALA A 152 5.01 -10.57 12.89
N ARG A 153 4.46 -10.41 11.67
CA ARG A 153 5.13 -10.81 10.42
C ARG A 153 6.44 -10.05 10.22
N LEU A 154 6.47 -8.75 10.50
CA LEU A 154 7.66 -7.92 10.39
C LEU A 154 8.76 -8.39 11.35
N VAL A 155 8.42 -8.69 12.61
CA VAL A 155 9.38 -9.26 13.57
C VAL A 155 9.91 -10.60 13.07
N ARG A 156 9.01 -11.50 12.67
CA ARG A 156 9.35 -12.88 12.31
C ARG A 156 10.14 -12.99 11.02
N ASP A 157 9.69 -12.31 9.98
CA ASP A 157 10.14 -12.54 8.59
C ASP A 157 11.21 -11.53 8.14
N VAL A 158 11.42 -10.44 8.90
CA VAL A 158 12.41 -9.39 8.58
C VAL A 158 13.36 -9.11 9.73
N LEU A 159 12.86 -8.69 10.90
CA LEU A 159 13.74 -8.24 11.98
C LEU A 159 14.60 -9.37 12.55
N LYS A 160 14.05 -10.58 12.71
CA LYS A 160 14.81 -11.75 13.15
C LYS A 160 15.92 -12.14 12.17
N PRO A 161 15.66 -12.33 10.85
CA PRO A 161 16.72 -12.55 9.86
C PRO A 161 17.80 -11.45 9.84
N LEU A 162 17.39 -10.18 9.90
CA LEU A 162 18.33 -9.05 9.97
C LEU A 162 19.16 -9.09 11.25
N ALA A 163 18.53 -9.34 12.39
CA ALA A 163 19.20 -9.44 13.68
C ALA A 163 20.22 -10.59 13.70
N ALA A 164 19.91 -11.74 13.09
CA ALA A 164 20.81 -12.90 12.97
C ALA A 164 22.00 -12.64 12.04
N THR A 165 21.90 -11.66 11.15
CA THR A 165 22.96 -11.30 10.21
C THR A 165 24.09 -10.53 10.93
N GLY A 166 25.27 -11.15 11.05
CA GLY A 166 26.38 -10.62 11.85
C GLY A 166 26.87 -9.22 11.46
N GLY A 167 26.73 -8.85 10.18
CA GLY A 167 27.08 -7.54 9.64
C GLY A 167 26.04 -6.43 9.86
N VAL A 168 24.91 -6.72 10.53
CA VAL A 168 23.82 -5.75 10.73
C VAL A 168 23.76 -5.27 12.18
N GLN A 169 23.93 -3.96 12.40
CA GLN A 169 23.59 -3.28 13.65
C GLN A 169 22.12 -2.86 13.59
N LEU A 170 21.28 -3.43 14.46
CA LEU A 170 19.82 -3.22 14.42
C LEU A 170 19.32 -2.50 15.67
N LEU A 171 18.54 -1.45 15.48
CA LEU A 171 17.69 -0.84 16.52
C LEU A 171 16.25 -0.93 16.03
N ALA A 172 15.40 -1.68 16.72
CA ALA A 172 14.00 -1.82 16.34
C ALA A 172 13.08 -1.43 17.49
N ASP A 173 12.12 -0.54 17.21
CA ASP A 173 11.01 -0.25 18.10
C ASP A 173 9.85 -1.21 17.80
N VAL A 174 9.57 -2.12 18.74
CA VAL A 174 8.60 -3.21 18.55
C VAL A 174 7.58 -3.24 19.69
N PRO A 175 6.36 -3.78 19.45
CA PRO A 175 5.41 -4.05 20.52
C PRO A 175 6.02 -4.91 21.65
N ARG A 176 5.58 -4.67 22.89
CA ARG A 176 6.16 -5.29 24.09
C ARG A 176 6.05 -6.81 24.09
N GLU A 177 4.93 -7.31 23.58
CA GLU A 177 4.62 -8.71 23.37
C GLU A 177 5.55 -9.41 22.37
N LEU A 178 6.13 -8.67 21.42
CA LEU A 178 7.08 -9.19 20.42
C LEU A 178 8.55 -8.96 20.77
N ALA A 179 8.85 -8.13 21.78
CA ALA A 179 10.21 -7.76 22.15
C ALA A 179 11.06 -8.96 22.57
N ALA A 180 10.49 -9.85 23.40
CA ALA A 180 11.16 -11.07 23.84
C ALA A 180 11.43 -12.03 22.67
N GLU A 181 10.48 -12.12 21.73
CA GLU A 181 10.58 -12.97 20.55
C GLU A 181 11.78 -12.60 19.67
N LEU A 182 12.03 -11.30 19.48
CA LEU A 182 13.18 -10.80 18.72
C LEU A 182 14.50 -11.02 19.48
N ALA A 183 14.53 -10.72 20.78
CA ALA A 183 15.75 -10.81 21.57
C ALA A 183 16.24 -12.25 21.77
N GLN A 184 15.32 -13.21 21.97
CA GLN A 184 15.65 -14.62 22.20
C GLN A 184 16.18 -15.33 20.95
N ALA A 185 16.01 -14.75 19.76
CA ALA A 185 16.57 -15.28 18.53
C ALA A 185 18.11 -15.18 18.47
N LEU A 186 18.74 -14.46 19.41
CA LEU A 186 20.17 -14.16 19.40
C LEU A 186 20.94 -14.76 20.59
N PRO A 187 22.24 -15.07 20.41
CA PRO A 187 23.10 -15.46 21.52
C PRO A 187 23.14 -14.40 22.63
N SER A 188 23.34 -14.85 23.88
CA SER A 188 23.42 -13.96 25.05
C SER A 188 24.44 -12.83 24.85
N GLY A 189 24.04 -11.61 25.18
CA GLY A 189 24.86 -10.40 25.05
C GLY A 189 24.83 -9.74 23.66
N GLN A 190 24.24 -10.37 22.63
CA GLN A 190 24.08 -9.73 21.31
C GLN A 190 22.84 -8.84 21.21
N ALA A 191 21.82 -9.09 22.03
CA ALA A 191 20.58 -8.31 22.09
C ALA A 191 20.39 -7.68 23.47
N ARG A 192 19.83 -6.47 23.51
CA ARG A 192 19.35 -5.82 24.74
C ARG A 192 17.96 -5.24 24.53
N ILE A 193 17.04 -5.57 25.43
CA ILE A 193 15.72 -4.94 25.48
C ILE A 193 15.84 -3.67 26.32
N ILE A 194 15.35 -2.56 25.77
CA ILE A 194 15.18 -1.27 26.45
C ILE A 194 13.69 -1.02 26.53
N ASP A 195 13.12 -1.28 27.70
CA ASP A 195 11.72 -0.99 27.98
C ASP A 195 11.59 0.37 28.64
N LEU A 196 10.93 1.32 27.95
CA LEU A 196 10.81 2.70 28.43
C LEU A 196 9.96 2.85 29.69
N ASP A 197 9.21 1.81 30.10
CA ASP A 197 8.44 1.82 31.34
C ASP A 197 9.23 1.26 32.52
N ASP A 198 10.36 0.57 32.29
CA ASP A 198 11.16 0.01 33.36
C ASP A 198 11.89 1.12 34.13
N PRO A 199 12.01 1.02 35.48
CA PRO A 199 12.65 2.04 36.31
C PRO A 199 14.09 2.41 35.92
N GLU A 200 14.84 1.48 35.30
CA GLU A 200 16.20 1.72 34.78
C GLU A 200 16.22 2.75 33.63
N TRP A 201 15.16 2.78 32.82
CA TRP A 201 15.05 3.59 31.61
C TRP A 201 14.06 4.74 31.72
N ALA A 202 13.21 4.70 32.73
CA ALA A 202 12.31 5.79 33.11
C ALA A 202 13.09 7.08 33.38
N ASP A 203 12.49 8.23 33.04
CA ASP A 203 13.06 9.55 33.35
C ASP A 203 11.98 10.45 33.97
N PRO A 204 11.68 10.29 35.27
CA PRO A 204 10.69 11.12 35.95
C PRO A 204 11.03 12.61 35.87
N ALA A 205 12.31 12.97 36.02
CA ALA A 205 12.74 14.37 35.94
C ALA A 205 12.54 14.96 34.54
N GLY A 206 12.78 14.18 33.49
CA GLY A 206 12.48 14.57 32.11
C GLY A 206 10.99 14.68 31.80
N LEU A 207 10.14 13.91 32.47
CA LEU A 207 8.70 14.06 32.35
C LEU A 207 8.23 15.39 32.94
N VAL A 208 8.76 15.80 34.10
CA VAL A 208 8.47 17.14 34.67
C VAL A 208 8.91 18.24 33.71
N ARG A 209 10.14 18.18 33.18
CA ARG A 209 10.62 19.18 32.19
C ARG A 209 9.74 19.23 30.94
N HIS A 210 9.25 18.07 30.49
CA HIS A 210 8.32 18.00 29.37
C HIS A 210 7.00 18.71 29.68
N ALA A 211 6.45 18.52 30.88
CA ALA A 211 5.26 19.23 31.34
C ALA A 211 5.49 20.74 31.41
N GLU A 212 6.60 21.19 32.00
CA GLU A 212 6.93 22.62 32.09
C GLU A 212 7.04 23.26 30.71
N ALA A 213 7.68 22.58 29.75
CA ALA A 213 7.78 23.05 28.37
C ALA A 213 6.40 23.12 27.70
N ALA A 214 5.57 22.09 27.86
CA ALA A 214 4.22 22.05 27.30
C ALA A 214 3.33 23.17 27.87
N LEU A 215 3.41 23.41 29.18
CA LEU A 215 2.70 24.51 29.86
C LEU A 215 3.24 25.90 29.46
N SER A 216 4.50 26.00 29.03
CA SER A 216 5.10 27.27 28.57
C SER A 216 4.71 27.63 27.14
N LEU A 217 4.42 26.64 26.29
CA LEU A 217 4.08 26.83 24.87
C LEU A 217 2.63 27.30 24.63
N GLY A 218 1.80 27.44 25.66
CA GLY A 218 0.44 27.98 25.59
C GLY A 218 0.34 29.49 25.30
N ALA A 219 1.31 30.06 24.58
CA ALA A 219 1.36 31.47 24.22
C ALA A 219 0.14 31.84 23.34
N GLY A 220 -0.85 32.49 23.95
CA GLY A 220 -2.13 32.85 23.31
C GLY A 220 -3.36 32.63 24.20
N VAL A 221 -3.20 31.92 25.32
CA VAL A 221 -4.22 31.68 26.34
C VAL A 221 -4.20 32.83 27.37
N PRO A 222 -5.33 33.20 28.02
CA PRO A 222 -5.37 34.23 29.09
C PRO A 222 -4.29 34.05 30.17
N GLU A 223 -3.99 35.12 30.93
CA GLU A 223 -3.01 35.15 32.04
C GLU A 223 -3.38 34.16 33.17
N LEU A 224 -3.16 32.86 32.95
CA LEU A 224 -3.31 31.83 33.95
C LEU A 224 -2.09 31.86 34.87
N PRO A 225 -2.24 31.65 36.21
CA PRO A 225 -1.14 31.77 37.16
C PRO A 225 0.10 30.94 36.79
N PHE A 226 -0.10 29.71 36.32
CA PHE A 226 0.99 28.80 35.91
C PHE A 226 1.60 29.12 34.53
N VAL A 227 0.98 30.00 33.74
CA VAL A 227 1.57 30.51 32.50
C VAL A 227 2.49 31.70 32.80
N THR A 228 2.14 32.55 33.77
CA THR A 228 2.92 33.75 34.12
C THR A 228 3.98 33.51 35.19
N ASP A 229 3.70 32.67 36.20
CA ASP A 229 4.61 32.38 37.32
C ASP A 229 5.37 31.07 37.10
N PRO A 230 6.71 31.12 36.95
CA PRO A 230 7.53 29.92 36.79
C PRO A 230 7.44 28.94 37.97
N SER A 231 7.23 29.44 39.19
CA SER A 231 7.16 28.58 40.39
C SER A 231 5.85 27.80 40.44
N ALA A 232 4.71 28.45 40.16
CA ALA A 232 3.42 27.79 39.97
C ALA A 232 3.45 26.80 38.80
N ARG A 233 4.13 27.13 37.70
CA ARG A 233 4.32 26.22 36.55
C ARG A 233 5.06 24.96 36.95
N ARG A 234 6.17 25.11 37.67
CA ARG A 234 7.00 24.01 38.17
C ARG A 234 6.19 23.08 39.07
N ALA A 235 5.45 23.65 40.03
CA ALA A 235 4.62 22.88 40.95
C ALA A 235 3.53 22.08 40.21
N LEU A 236 2.84 22.70 39.25
CA LEU A 236 1.84 22.00 38.44
C LEU A 236 2.47 20.91 37.55
N ALA A 237 3.63 21.17 36.97
CA ALA A 237 4.36 20.21 36.16
C ALA A 237 4.79 18.97 36.98
N GLU A 238 5.22 19.16 38.22
CA GLU A 238 5.56 18.07 39.14
C GLU A 238 4.33 17.22 39.45
N ALA A 239 3.20 17.85 39.80
CA ALA A 239 1.95 17.15 40.09
C ALA A 239 1.40 16.38 38.86
N MET A 240 1.46 16.98 37.66
CA MET A 240 1.07 16.32 36.42
C MET A 240 1.96 15.12 36.09
N ALA A 241 3.29 15.26 36.23
CA ALA A 241 4.22 14.19 35.94
C ALA A 241 4.09 13.01 36.93
N GLU A 242 3.84 13.31 38.21
CA GLU A 242 3.56 12.30 39.23
C GLU A 242 2.27 11.53 38.89
N ARG A 243 1.17 12.24 38.61
CA ARG A 243 -0.11 11.60 38.26
C ARG A 243 -0.01 10.77 36.99
N ALA A 244 0.64 11.28 35.94
CA ALA A 244 0.79 10.59 34.66
C ALA A 244 1.65 9.32 34.73
N GLY A 245 2.40 9.09 35.83
CA GLY A 245 3.05 7.81 36.09
C GLY A 245 4.06 7.37 35.03
N GLY A 246 4.74 8.31 34.37
CA GLY A 246 5.67 8.01 33.27
C GLY A 246 5.08 8.13 31.86
N ASN A 247 3.75 8.22 31.71
CA ASN A 247 3.10 8.28 30.41
C ASN A 247 3.10 9.73 29.85
N ARG A 248 3.78 9.94 28.73
CA ARG A 248 3.90 11.27 28.10
C ARG A 248 2.63 11.68 27.36
N LEU A 249 1.88 10.72 26.82
CA LEU A 249 0.59 11.00 26.17
C LEU A 249 -0.45 11.50 27.18
N THR A 250 -0.58 10.85 28.35
CA THR A 250 -1.48 11.32 29.43
C THR A 250 -1.21 12.78 29.78
N LEU A 251 0.08 13.13 29.91
CA LEU A 251 0.51 14.49 30.19
C LEU A 251 0.11 15.46 29.06
N GLN A 252 0.41 15.09 27.81
CA GLN A 252 0.09 15.93 26.65
C GLN A 252 -1.42 16.18 26.54
N LEU A 253 -2.24 15.15 26.74
CA LEU A 253 -3.71 15.26 26.74
C LEU A 253 -4.22 16.11 27.90
N ALA A 254 -3.62 16.00 29.09
CA ALA A 254 -3.95 16.83 30.24
C ALA A 254 -3.72 18.32 29.92
N VAL A 255 -2.55 18.65 29.35
CA VAL A 255 -2.18 20.02 28.98
C VAL A 255 -3.08 20.56 27.87
N GLN A 256 -3.33 19.79 26.81
CA GLN A 256 -4.22 20.20 25.72
C GLN A 256 -5.67 20.43 26.20
N SER A 257 -6.19 19.52 27.01
CA SER A 257 -7.54 19.65 27.58
C SER A 257 -7.65 20.87 28.51
N LEU A 258 -6.58 21.16 29.26
CA LEU A 258 -6.50 22.34 30.13
C LEU A 258 -6.50 23.64 29.32
N PHE A 259 -5.68 23.73 28.27
CA PHE A 259 -5.62 24.92 27.43
C PHE A 259 -6.90 25.16 26.62
N MET A 260 -7.63 24.10 26.27
CA MET A 260 -8.91 24.24 25.58
C MET A 260 -10.00 24.83 26.48
N ARG A 261 -9.96 24.53 27.79
CA ARG A 261 -10.97 25.00 28.75
C ARG A 261 -10.35 25.18 30.14
N PRO A 262 -9.73 26.34 30.42
CA PRO A 262 -9.00 26.54 31.68
C PRO A 262 -9.90 26.89 32.88
N GLU A 263 -11.17 27.24 32.65
CA GLU A 263 -12.07 27.71 33.71
C GLU A 263 -12.41 26.60 34.72
N GLY A 264 -12.30 26.94 36.01
CA GLY A 264 -12.66 26.02 37.11
C GLY A 264 -11.59 24.97 37.44
N PHE A 265 -10.42 25.04 36.80
CA PHE A 265 -9.28 24.19 37.14
C PHE A 265 -8.52 24.72 38.35
N ASP A 266 -8.46 23.95 39.43
CA ASP A 266 -7.57 24.21 40.57
C ASP A 266 -6.29 23.36 40.42
N PRO A 267 -5.12 23.97 40.17
CA PRO A 267 -3.86 23.23 40.03
C PRO A 267 -3.42 22.55 41.34
N ALA A 268 -3.98 22.92 42.49
CA ALA A 268 -3.66 22.31 43.78
C ALA A 268 -4.46 21.03 44.07
N ASP A 269 -5.50 20.72 43.29
CA ASP A 269 -6.32 19.52 43.46
C ASP A 269 -5.85 18.37 42.53
N PRO A 270 -5.18 17.34 43.06
CA PRO A 270 -4.67 16.23 42.24
C PRO A 270 -5.77 15.39 41.59
N SER A 271 -7.03 15.46 42.07
CA SER A 271 -8.15 14.71 41.49
C SER A 271 -8.59 15.24 40.13
N MET A 272 -8.22 16.49 39.81
CA MET A 272 -8.45 17.11 38.49
C MET A 272 -7.34 16.83 37.49
N LEU A 273 -6.30 16.08 37.89
CA LEU A 273 -5.20 15.66 37.03
C LEU A 273 -5.37 14.19 36.62
N PRO A 274 -5.30 13.87 35.32
CA PRO A 274 -5.45 12.49 34.86
C PRO A 274 -4.19 11.66 35.13
N GLY A 275 -4.39 10.42 35.56
CA GLY A 275 -3.34 9.41 35.65
C GLY A 275 -3.26 8.46 34.46
N SER A 276 -4.26 8.47 33.59
CA SER A 276 -4.32 7.64 32.37
C SER A 276 -4.97 8.40 31.21
N VAL A 277 -4.87 7.84 30.00
CA VAL A 277 -5.58 8.35 28.81
C VAL A 277 -7.10 8.32 29.05
N GLY A 278 -7.63 7.25 29.65
CA GLY A 278 -9.03 7.14 30.01
C GLY A 278 -9.49 8.23 31.00
N GLU A 279 -8.70 8.50 32.04
CA GLU A 279 -8.98 9.59 32.98
C GLU A 279 -8.91 10.96 32.28
N ALA A 280 -8.01 11.15 31.32
CA ALA A 280 -7.92 12.40 30.56
C ALA A 280 -9.20 12.65 29.72
N LEU A 281 -9.73 11.61 29.07
CA LEU A 281 -11.02 11.67 28.37
C LEU A 281 -12.16 12.00 29.33
N ASP A 282 -12.23 11.31 30.47
CA ASP A 282 -13.30 11.49 31.47
C ASP A 282 -13.32 12.89 32.06
N LEU A 283 -12.16 13.38 32.50
CA LEU A 283 -12.03 14.69 33.11
C LEU A 283 -12.32 15.80 32.09
N HIS A 284 -11.88 15.65 30.84
CA HIS A 284 -12.21 16.61 29.78
C HIS A 284 -13.72 16.67 29.52
N ALA A 285 -14.37 15.50 29.40
CA ALA A 285 -15.82 15.46 29.18
C ALA A 285 -16.61 16.09 30.33
N ARG A 286 -16.28 15.72 31.58
CA ARG A 286 -16.93 16.30 32.77
C ARG A 286 -16.71 17.80 32.88
N ARG A 287 -15.52 18.30 32.50
CA ARG A 287 -15.22 19.74 32.49
C ARG A 287 -16.11 20.53 31.53
N LEU A 288 -16.53 19.91 30.43
CA LEU A 288 -17.46 20.49 29.47
C LEU A 288 -18.94 20.19 29.80
N GLY A 289 -19.22 19.55 30.95
CA GLY A 289 -20.57 19.16 31.34
C GLY A 289 -21.15 18.01 30.50
N ALA A 290 -20.31 17.28 29.77
CA ALA A 290 -20.69 16.15 28.95
C ALA A 290 -20.47 14.82 29.68
N ASP A 291 -21.25 13.82 29.30
CA ASP A 291 -21.04 12.44 29.74
C ASP A 291 -19.81 11.83 29.06
N PRO A 292 -18.84 11.25 29.80
CA PRO A 292 -17.64 10.64 29.22
C PRO A 292 -17.93 9.55 28.19
N GLN A 293 -19.06 8.83 28.31
CA GLN A 293 -19.41 7.80 27.33
C GLN A 293 -19.80 8.42 25.99
N THR A 294 -20.40 9.61 25.98
CA THR A 294 -20.73 10.33 24.75
C THR A 294 -19.46 10.68 23.95
N LEU A 295 -18.42 11.19 24.62
CA LEU A 295 -17.10 11.44 23.99
C LEU A 295 -16.51 10.14 23.41
N ARG A 296 -16.55 9.04 24.17
CA ARG A 296 -16.01 7.75 23.68
C ARG A 296 -16.73 7.25 22.44
N LEU A 297 -18.07 7.36 22.41
CA LEU A 297 -18.87 6.98 21.25
C LEU A 297 -18.56 7.85 20.03
N MET A 298 -18.32 9.15 20.21
CA MET A 298 -17.87 10.03 19.13
C MET A 298 -16.49 9.64 18.59
N LEU A 299 -15.55 9.24 19.44
CA LEU A 299 -14.20 8.86 19.02
C LEU A 299 -14.09 7.42 18.52
N ALA A 300 -15.08 6.56 18.81
CA ALA A 300 -15.04 5.14 18.47
C ALA A 300 -14.81 4.87 16.97
N PRO A 301 -15.53 5.49 16.01
CA PRO A 301 -15.23 5.29 14.59
C PRO A 301 -13.78 5.60 14.20
N LEU A 302 -13.19 6.62 14.83
CA LEU A 302 -11.81 7.04 14.58
C LEU A 302 -10.79 6.11 15.24
N ALA A 303 -11.17 5.48 16.36
CA ALA A 303 -10.38 4.43 16.99
C ALA A 303 -10.31 3.16 16.14
N PHE A 304 -11.28 2.93 15.26
CA PHE A 304 -11.29 1.82 14.31
C PHE A 304 -10.89 2.22 12.88
N ALA A 305 -10.57 3.49 12.64
CA ALA A 305 -10.23 3.98 11.33
C ALA A 305 -8.96 3.31 10.79
N GLU A 306 -8.98 3.02 9.50
CA GLU A 306 -7.84 2.45 8.76
C GLU A 306 -7.14 3.54 7.92
N GLY A 307 -5.93 3.25 7.46
CA GLY A 307 -5.18 4.16 6.60
C GLY A 307 -4.83 5.49 7.28
N ALA A 308 -4.97 6.59 6.52
CA ALA A 308 -4.55 7.93 6.96
C ALA A 308 -5.57 8.63 7.90
N GLY A 309 -6.80 8.11 7.99
CA GLY A 309 -7.90 8.69 8.75
C GLY A 309 -9.26 8.49 8.06
N LEU A 310 -10.32 8.85 8.78
CA LEU A 310 -11.70 8.70 8.34
C LEU A 310 -12.20 9.98 7.65
N PRO A 311 -12.88 9.90 6.49
CA PRO A 311 -13.57 11.04 5.91
C PRO A 311 -14.60 11.64 6.87
N VAL A 312 -14.57 12.96 7.05
CA VAL A 312 -15.46 13.67 7.99
C VAL A 312 -16.95 13.39 7.71
N GLN A 313 -17.31 13.15 6.45
CA GLN A 313 -18.68 12.86 6.01
C GLN A 313 -19.19 11.49 6.52
N LEU A 314 -18.29 10.53 6.76
CA LEU A 314 -18.64 9.21 7.30
C LEU A 314 -18.73 9.22 8.83
N TRP A 315 -18.13 10.21 9.49
CA TRP A 315 -17.99 10.22 10.94
C TRP A 315 -19.34 10.14 11.67
N GLY A 316 -20.35 10.90 11.22
CA GLY A 316 -21.70 10.87 11.80
C GLY A 316 -22.38 9.51 11.69
N THR A 317 -22.48 9.01 10.46
CA THR A 317 -23.10 7.70 10.18
C THR A 317 -22.46 6.56 10.97
N LEU A 318 -21.13 6.58 11.11
CA LEU A 318 -20.43 5.54 11.87
C LEU A 318 -20.59 5.71 13.39
N ALA A 319 -20.63 6.95 13.89
CA ALA A 319 -20.89 7.20 15.30
C ALA A 319 -22.31 6.74 15.69
N ASP A 320 -23.31 7.02 14.85
CA ASP A 320 -24.68 6.53 15.02
C ASP A 320 -24.72 5.00 15.07
N ALA A 321 -24.02 4.35 14.13
CA ALA A 321 -23.97 2.90 14.05
C ALA A 321 -23.38 2.26 15.31
N VAL A 322 -22.25 2.78 15.81
CA VAL A 322 -21.61 2.28 17.04
C VAL A 322 -22.48 2.55 18.26
N ALA A 323 -23.05 3.76 18.38
CA ALA A 323 -23.87 4.18 19.51
C ALA A 323 -25.24 3.49 19.55
N GLY A 324 -25.75 3.04 18.41
CA GLY A 324 -27.10 2.48 18.28
C GLY A 324 -28.21 3.52 18.49
N ARG A 325 -27.90 4.81 18.34
CA ARG A 325 -28.81 5.96 18.48
C ARG A 325 -28.32 7.11 17.61
N ASP A 326 -29.21 8.08 17.36
CA ASP A 326 -28.84 9.33 16.69
C ASP A 326 -27.86 10.14 17.57
N MET A 327 -26.68 10.42 17.02
CA MET A 327 -25.58 11.21 17.58
C MET A 327 -25.43 12.56 16.88
N SER A 328 -26.31 12.93 15.93
CA SER A 328 -26.17 14.14 15.10
C SER A 328 -26.02 15.40 15.95
N ARG A 329 -26.81 15.54 17.02
CA ARG A 329 -26.72 16.67 17.95
C ARG A 329 -25.44 16.64 18.76
N ASP A 330 -25.06 15.47 19.27
CA ASP A 330 -23.83 15.30 20.06
C ASP A 330 -22.59 15.67 19.23
N LEU A 331 -22.58 15.35 17.93
CA LEU A 331 -21.50 15.71 17.02
C LEU A 331 -21.51 17.19 16.64
N ALA A 332 -22.68 17.76 16.35
CA ALA A 332 -22.81 19.17 16.01
C ALA A 332 -22.35 20.09 17.15
N ASP A 333 -22.75 19.78 18.39
CA ASP A 333 -22.44 20.56 19.58
C ASP A 333 -21.09 20.14 20.22
N GLY A 334 -20.57 18.95 19.88
CA GLY A 334 -19.46 18.28 20.55
C GLY A 334 -18.07 18.47 19.94
N MET A 335 -17.88 19.36 18.96
CA MET A 335 -16.54 19.57 18.40
C MET A 335 -15.51 19.98 19.46
N LEU A 336 -15.89 20.80 20.44
CA LEU A 336 -15.01 21.13 21.59
C LEU A 336 -14.72 19.92 22.48
N LEU A 337 -15.63 18.95 22.52
CA LEU A 337 -15.47 17.70 23.27
C LEU A 337 -14.42 16.80 22.63
N ALA A 338 -14.43 16.69 21.30
CA ALA A 338 -13.51 15.82 20.57
C ALA A 338 -12.17 16.49 20.19
N ALA A 339 -12.14 17.81 19.98
CA ALA A 339 -11.00 18.54 19.41
C ALA A 339 -9.62 18.25 20.06
N PRO A 340 -9.46 18.10 21.39
CA PRO A 340 -8.16 17.77 21.99
C PRO A 340 -7.63 16.38 21.65
N PHE A 341 -8.40 15.53 20.97
CA PHE A 341 -8.04 14.16 20.64
C PHE A 341 -7.95 13.93 19.13
N LEU A 342 -8.34 14.92 18.32
CA LEU A 342 -8.41 14.85 16.87
C LEU A 342 -7.25 15.58 16.21
N GLN A 343 -6.86 15.07 15.04
CA GLN A 343 -5.98 15.72 14.10
C GLN A 343 -6.64 15.72 12.72
N PRO A 344 -7.02 16.88 12.18
CA PRO A 344 -7.40 17.00 10.78
C PRO A 344 -6.20 16.71 9.88
N VAL A 345 -6.42 15.93 8.83
CA VAL A 345 -5.43 15.64 7.79
C VAL A 345 -6.02 16.13 6.47
N ALA A 346 -5.42 17.20 5.94
CA ALA A 346 -5.70 17.62 4.58
C ALA A 346 -5.00 16.64 3.63
N THR A 347 -5.74 16.00 2.75
CA THR A 347 -5.09 15.29 1.65
C THR A 347 -4.89 16.28 0.52
N ALA A 348 -3.64 16.48 0.10
CA ALA A 348 -3.42 16.98 -1.25
C ALA A 348 -4.05 15.95 -2.19
N GLU A 349 -5.02 16.38 -2.99
CA GLU A 349 -5.56 15.55 -4.05
C GLU A 349 -4.39 15.12 -4.94
N ARG A 350 -4.17 13.81 -5.04
CA ARG A 350 -3.48 13.31 -6.22
C ARG A 350 -4.49 13.51 -7.34
N ASP A 351 -4.25 14.51 -8.17
CA ASP A 351 -4.88 14.65 -9.48
C ASP A 351 -4.66 13.35 -10.26
N GLU A 352 -5.58 12.41 -10.11
CA GLU A 352 -5.82 11.33 -11.07
C GLU A 352 -7.01 11.74 -11.94
N ALA A 353 -6.78 12.78 -12.74
CA ALA A 353 -7.47 12.94 -14.02
C ALA A 353 -6.38 12.93 -15.09
N ALA A 354 -6.27 11.80 -15.80
CA ALA A 354 -5.67 11.80 -17.11
C ALA A 354 -6.47 12.76 -18.01
N ASP A 355 -5.80 13.72 -18.62
CA ASP A 355 -5.80 13.90 -20.08
C ASP A 355 -4.83 15.03 -20.47
N GLY A 356 -4.04 14.75 -21.51
CA GLY A 356 -3.05 15.69 -22.02
C GLY A 356 -3.70 16.96 -22.52
N GLU A 357 -3.01 18.08 -22.32
CA GLU A 357 -3.34 19.33 -22.99
C GLU A 357 -3.16 19.18 -24.50
N PRO A 358 -4.16 19.55 -25.33
CA PRO A 358 -3.88 20.17 -26.60
C PRO A 358 -3.99 21.68 -26.44
N GLU A 359 -2.90 22.38 -26.76
CA GLU A 359 -2.94 23.81 -26.98
C GLU A 359 -4.01 24.16 -28.04
N GLY A 360 -4.91 25.10 -27.70
CA GLY A 360 -5.65 25.88 -28.68
C GLY A 360 -7.14 25.55 -28.84
N ALA A 361 -7.99 26.17 -28.01
CA ALA A 361 -9.32 26.60 -28.45
C ALA A 361 -9.82 27.77 -27.60
N THR A 362 -10.11 28.87 -28.28
CA THR A 362 -10.60 30.14 -27.75
C THR A 362 -12.06 30.07 -27.30
N GLY A 363 -12.34 30.63 -26.12
CA GLY A 363 -13.55 31.41 -25.81
C GLY A 363 -14.86 30.64 -25.56
N GLY A 364 -15.34 30.64 -24.31
CA GLY A 364 -16.72 30.30 -23.98
C GLY A 364 -16.96 30.01 -22.51
N GLU A 365 -17.40 31.03 -21.76
CA GLU A 365 -18.21 30.99 -20.52
C GLU A 365 -17.82 29.96 -19.44
N ARG A 366 -17.03 30.45 -18.47
CA ARG A 366 -16.81 29.82 -17.16
C ARG A 366 -18.14 29.71 -16.40
N ALA A 367 -18.71 28.51 -16.37
CA ALA A 367 -19.68 28.14 -15.35
C ALA A 367 -18.97 28.12 -13.98
N GLU A 368 -19.66 28.64 -12.98
CA GLU A 368 -19.19 28.87 -11.62
C GLU A 368 -18.54 27.62 -11.01
N GLY A 369 -17.31 27.80 -10.54
CA GLY A 369 -16.51 26.75 -9.93
C GLY A 369 -17.18 26.18 -8.70
N THR A 370 -17.44 24.87 -8.74
CA THR A 370 -17.45 24.05 -7.53
C THR A 370 -16.09 24.24 -6.88
N ALA A 371 -16.06 24.87 -5.70
CA ALA A 371 -14.88 24.93 -4.88
C ALA A 371 -14.40 23.48 -4.67
N ASP A 372 -13.23 23.20 -5.26
CA ASP A 372 -12.49 21.96 -5.10
C ASP A 372 -12.00 21.91 -3.65
N GLY A 373 -12.91 21.44 -2.78
CA GLY A 373 -12.72 21.39 -1.36
C GLY A 373 -12.08 20.06 -1.02
N GLY A 374 -10.75 20.03 -0.98
CA GLY A 374 -9.97 18.83 -0.67
C GLY A 374 -10.57 18.00 0.47
N ARG A 375 -10.60 16.68 0.30
CA ARG A 375 -11.18 15.76 1.30
C ARG A 375 -10.49 15.95 2.66
N THR A 376 -11.29 16.28 3.67
CA THR A 376 -10.82 16.41 5.05
C THR A 376 -10.95 15.08 5.75
N LEU A 377 -9.82 14.48 6.12
CA LEU A 377 -9.79 13.28 6.94
C LEU A 377 -9.61 13.66 8.41
N LEU A 378 -10.26 12.91 9.29
CA LEU A 378 -10.08 12.99 10.73
C LEU A 378 -9.33 11.75 11.20
N ARG A 379 -8.31 11.95 12.04
CA ARG A 379 -7.66 10.85 12.76
C ARG A 379 -7.49 11.20 14.22
N LEU A 380 -7.33 10.19 15.06
CA LEU A 380 -6.90 10.41 16.43
C LEU A 380 -5.44 10.87 16.43
N MET A 381 -5.09 11.81 17.30
CA MET A 381 -3.74 12.38 17.33
C MET A 381 -2.65 11.37 17.77
N HIS A 382 -3.05 10.29 18.44
CA HIS A 382 -2.14 9.27 18.93
C HIS A 382 -2.83 7.89 19.03
N THR A 383 -2.10 6.82 18.70
CA THR A 383 -2.60 5.42 18.71
C THR A 383 -3.08 4.96 20.09
N GLY A 384 -2.37 5.32 21.15
CA GLY A 384 -2.81 5.08 22.54
C GLY A 384 -4.23 5.58 22.89
N ILE A 385 -4.76 6.60 22.20
CA ILE A 385 -6.17 7.01 22.36
C ILE A 385 -7.08 5.97 21.72
N ALA A 386 -6.74 5.49 20.52
CA ALA A 386 -7.50 4.45 19.83
C ALA A 386 -7.56 3.17 20.67
N GLU A 387 -6.45 2.78 21.28
CA GLU A 387 -6.39 1.61 22.16
C GLU A 387 -7.25 1.77 23.41
N GLU A 388 -7.19 2.92 24.09
CA GLU A 388 -8.05 3.23 25.23
C GLU A 388 -9.54 3.17 24.85
N ILE A 389 -9.93 3.75 23.71
CA ILE A 389 -11.32 3.75 23.25
C ILE A 389 -11.77 2.31 22.93
N ARG A 390 -10.97 1.53 22.21
CA ARG A 390 -11.32 0.14 21.87
C ARG A 390 -11.42 -0.74 23.11
N ALA A 391 -10.50 -0.59 24.07
CA ALA A 391 -10.52 -1.33 25.33
C ALA A 391 -11.69 -0.92 26.25
N GLY A 392 -12.15 0.33 26.16
CA GLY A 392 -13.29 0.85 26.93
C GLY A 392 -14.67 0.50 26.36
N LEU A 393 -14.76 -0.09 25.16
CA LEU A 393 -16.04 -0.53 24.59
C LEU A 393 -16.49 -1.87 25.20
N PRO A 394 -17.80 -2.08 25.44
CA PRO A 394 -18.30 -3.35 25.96
C PRO A 394 -17.97 -4.55 25.05
N ASP A 395 -18.05 -4.33 23.73
CA ASP A 395 -17.69 -5.31 22.71
C ASP A 395 -17.11 -4.58 21.49
N ALA A 396 -15.78 -4.60 21.38
CA ALA A 396 -15.05 -3.98 20.27
C ALA A 396 -15.39 -4.64 18.92
N ARG A 397 -15.69 -5.94 18.91
CA ARG A 397 -16.01 -6.68 17.68
C ARG A 397 -17.42 -6.36 17.19
N ASP A 398 -18.38 -6.19 18.09
CA ASP A 398 -19.72 -5.71 17.76
C ASP A 398 -19.66 -4.28 17.19
N ALA A 399 -18.89 -3.37 17.82
CA ALA A 399 -18.66 -2.03 17.29
C ALA A 399 -18.06 -2.07 15.88
N GLN A 400 -17.04 -2.91 15.66
CA GLN A 400 -16.44 -3.10 14.34
C GLN A 400 -17.42 -3.68 13.31
N THR A 401 -18.28 -4.61 13.73
CA THR A 401 -19.35 -5.17 12.88
C THR A 401 -20.33 -4.09 12.44
N LYS A 402 -20.78 -3.25 13.36
CA LYS A 402 -21.66 -2.10 13.08
C LYS A 402 -21.01 -1.11 12.12
N ILE A 403 -19.72 -0.80 12.32
CA ILE A 403 -18.95 0.06 11.41
C ILE A 403 -18.89 -0.58 10.01
N ALA A 404 -18.52 -1.86 9.90
CA ALA A 404 -18.42 -2.54 8.62
C ALA A 404 -19.75 -2.57 7.86
N MET A 405 -20.86 -2.83 8.55
CA MET A 405 -22.20 -2.80 7.97
C MET A 405 -22.59 -1.40 7.50
N ALA A 406 -22.36 -0.37 8.33
CA ALA A 406 -22.67 1.01 7.96
C ALA A 406 -21.83 1.50 6.75
N LEU A 407 -20.56 1.08 6.65
CA LEU A 407 -19.73 1.36 5.48
C LEU A 407 -20.25 0.67 4.21
N LEU A 408 -20.71 -0.58 4.32
CA LEU A 408 -21.31 -1.31 3.21
C LEU A 408 -22.64 -0.67 2.76
N GLU A 409 -23.48 -0.25 3.70
CA GLU A 409 -24.74 0.45 3.42
C GLU A 409 -24.52 1.84 2.79
N ALA A 410 -23.39 2.48 3.09
CA ALA A 410 -23.01 3.76 2.51
C ALA A 410 -22.57 3.66 1.03
N VAL A 411 -22.43 2.45 0.47
CA VAL A 411 -22.12 2.25 -0.96
C VAL A 411 -23.35 2.63 -1.81
N PRO A 412 -23.30 3.73 -2.60
CA PRO A 412 -24.47 4.19 -3.34
C PRO A 412 -24.92 3.16 -4.36
N GLN A 413 -26.17 2.70 -4.27
CA GLN A 413 -26.78 1.74 -5.23
C GLN A 413 -26.00 0.42 -5.37
N GLN A 414 -25.15 0.06 -4.38
CA GLN A 414 -24.21 -1.05 -4.46
C GLN A 414 -23.19 -0.92 -5.63
N ASP A 415 -22.93 0.31 -6.07
CA ASP A 415 -21.97 0.63 -7.12
C ASP A 415 -20.65 1.12 -6.51
N TRP A 416 -19.64 0.25 -6.55
CA TRP A 416 -18.29 0.51 -6.06
C TRP A 416 -17.58 1.68 -6.79
N SER A 417 -17.97 1.99 -8.03
CA SER A 417 -17.40 3.12 -8.76
C SER A 417 -17.79 4.47 -8.14
N ARG A 418 -18.92 4.49 -7.41
CA ARG A 418 -19.50 5.67 -6.73
C ARG A 418 -19.22 5.73 -5.24
N ALA A 419 -18.73 4.65 -4.63
CA ALA A 419 -18.42 4.58 -3.20
C ALA A 419 -17.34 5.60 -2.81
N ASP A 420 -17.27 6.03 -1.56
CA ASP A 420 -16.11 6.81 -1.10
C ASP A 420 -14.81 5.97 -1.21
N PRO A 421 -13.67 6.53 -1.65
CA PRO A 421 -12.40 5.78 -1.70
C PRO A 421 -12.04 5.08 -0.39
N TYR A 422 -12.34 5.68 0.76
CA TYR A 422 -12.14 5.05 2.07
C TYR A 422 -12.91 3.73 2.18
N ILE A 423 -14.17 3.71 1.73
CA ILE A 423 -15.00 2.49 1.75
C ILE A 423 -14.38 1.44 0.83
N ARG A 424 -14.01 1.81 -0.40
CA ARG A 424 -13.44 0.87 -1.39
C ARG A 424 -12.16 0.22 -0.87
N ASP A 425 -11.29 1.02 -0.27
CA ASP A 425 -9.92 0.60 0.08
C ASP A 425 -9.85 -0.06 1.45
N HIS A 426 -10.75 0.27 2.37
CA HIS A 426 -10.68 -0.17 3.77
C HIS A 426 -11.85 -1.04 4.26
N LEU A 427 -12.92 -1.24 3.48
CA LEU A 427 -14.01 -2.13 3.90
C LEU A 427 -13.53 -3.57 4.14
N ALA A 428 -12.57 -4.06 3.36
CA ALA A 428 -11.96 -5.37 3.55
C ALA A 428 -11.27 -5.49 4.93
N ALA A 429 -10.59 -4.43 5.37
CA ALA A 429 -9.97 -4.36 6.69
C ALA A 429 -11.03 -4.36 7.81
N HIS A 430 -12.09 -3.57 7.64
CA HIS A 430 -13.16 -3.52 8.62
C HIS A 430 -13.88 -4.87 8.79
N THR A 431 -14.17 -5.53 7.67
CA THR A 431 -14.81 -6.85 7.67
C THR A 431 -13.87 -7.97 8.13
N LEU A 432 -12.56 -7.86 7.93
CA LEU A 432 -11.59 -8.80 8.49
C LEU A 432 -11.66 -8.79 10.02
N ASP A 433 -11.58 -7.60 10.61
CA ASP A 433 -11.60 -7.42 12.06
C ASP A 433 -12.96 -7.78 12.69
N ALA A 434 -14.06 -7.62 11.94
CA ALA A 434 -15.39 -8.13 12.33
C ALA A 434 -15.51 -9.67 12.19
N GLY A 435 -14.65 -10.32 11.41
CA GLY A 435 -14.73 -11.74 11.04
C GLY A 435 -15.80 -12.04 9.98
N LEU A 436 -16.09 -11.06 9.13
CA LEU A 436 -17.10 -11.11 8.05
C LEU A 436 -16.47 -11.08 6.64
N LEU A 437 -15.15 -10.89 6.54
CA LEU A 437 -14.47 -10.77 5.24
C LEU A 437 -14.79 -11.91 4.26
N PRO A 438 -14.81 -13.21 4.64
CA PRO A 438 -15.11 -14.28 3.68
C PRO A 438 -16.44 -14.14 2.94
N GLN A 439 -17.46 -13.50 3.55
CA GLN A 439 -18.75 -13.28 2.88
C GLN A 439 -18.66 -12.17 1.82
N LEU A 440 -17.82 -11.16 2.05
CA LEU A 440 -17.60 -10.04 1.14
C LEU A 440 -16.72 -10.43 -0.07
N LEU A 441 -15.85 -11.44 0.07
CA LEU A 441 -14.93 -11.92 -0.97
C LEU A 441 -15.60 -12.73 -2.09
N THR A 442 -16.80 -12.32 -2.49
CA THR A 442 -17.57 -12.86 -3.60
C THR A 442 -17.98 -11.77 -4.61
N ASP A 443 -17.63 -10.50 -4.38
CA ASP A 443 -17.99 -9.38 -5.24
C ASP A 443 -16.83 -8.95 -6.16
N PRO A 444 -16.90 -9.20 -7.49
CA PRO A 444 -15.87 -8.77 -8.45
C PRO A 444 -15.74 -7.26 -8.58
N GLY A 445 -16.81 -6.50 -8.34
CA GLY A 445 -16.77 -5.05 -8.39
C GLY A 445 -15.87 -4.49 -7.30
N LEU A 446 -15.98 -5.05 -6.08
CA LEU A 446 -15.08 -4.72 -4.99
C LEU A 446 -13.62 -5.05 -5.35
N PHE A 447 -13.35 -6.25 -5.89
CA PHE A 447 -12.00 -6.64 -6.29
C PHE A 447 -11.38 -5.73 -7.34
N ALA A 448 -12.17 -5.22 -8.28
CA ALA A 448 -11.68 -4.31 -9.32
C ALA A 448 -11.42 -2.89 -8.78
N HIS A 449 -12.21 -2.43 -7.81
CA HIS A 449 -12.13 -1.05 -7.30
C HIS A 449 -11.20 -0.85 -6.11
N ALA A 450 -11.12 -1.80 -5.18
CA ALA A 450 -10.33 -1.69 -3.96
C ALA A 450 -8.82 -1.52 -4.23
N ASP A 451 -8.13 -0.83 -3.34
CA ASP A 451 -6.67 -0.82 -3.31
C ASP A 451 -6.09 -2.25 -3.28
N PRO A 452 -5.25 -2.64 -4.26
CA PRO A 452 -4.76 -4.00 -4.35
C PRO A 452 -3.88 -4.43 -3.16
N VAL A 453 -3.18 -3.51 -2.53
CA VAL A 453 -2.26 -3.79 -1.43
C VAL A 453 -3.04 -4.10 -0.15
N ALA A 454 -4.00 -3.23 0.21
CA ALA A 454 -4.87 -3.42 1.36
C ALA A 454 -5.76 -4.65 1.21
N MET A 455 -6.40 -4.84 0.04
CA MET A 455 -7.23 -6.00 -0.23
C MET A 455 -6.43 -7.31 -0.14
N ARG A 456 -5.23 -7.35 -0.72
CA ARG A 456 -4.36 -8.53 -0.62
C ARG A 456 -3.98 -8.84 0.82
N ALA A 457 -3.54 -7.85 1.59
CA ALA A 457 -3.15 -8.03 2.98
C ALA A 457 -4.33 -8.55 3.83
N ALA A 458 -5.54 -8.03 3.60
CA ALA A 458 -6.74 -8.50 4.28
C ALA A 458 -7.05 -9.97 3.96
N ILE A 459 -6.96 -10.37 2.69
CA ILE A 459 -7.24 -11.75 2.27
C ILE A 459 -6.15 -12.72 2.76
N GLU A 460 -4.86 -12.33 2.75
CA GLU A 460 -3.75 -13.13 3.25
C GLU A 460 -3.79 -13.38 4.78
N ALA A 461 -4.58 -12.61 5.51
CA ALA A 461 -4.83 -12.81 6.94
C ALA A 461 -5.89 -13.90 7.21
N VAL A 462 -6.71 -14.26 6.23
CA VAL A 462 -7.73 -15.30 6.36
C VAL A 462 -7.14 -16.67 6.04
N PRO A 463 -7.40 -17.71 6.85
CA PRO A 463 -6.95 -19.07 6.55
C PRO A 463 -7.43 -19.55 5.18
N LEU A 464 -6.54 -20.18 4.42
CA LEU A 464 -6.77 -20.54 3.01
C LEU A 464 -8.00 -21.44 2.83
N GLU A 465 -8.32 -22.29 3.80
CA GLU A 465 -9.48 -23.16 3.84
C GLU A 465 -10.82 -22.41 3.99
N GLN A 466 -10.81 -21.21 4.55
CA GLN A 466 -12.01 -20.36 4.71
C GLN A 466 -12.27 -19.48 3.47
N LEU A 467 -11.28 -19.36 2.57
CA LEU A 467 -11.41 -18.55 1.37
C LEU A 467 -12.28 -19.24 0.31
N GLY A 468 -13.15 -18.47 -0.36
CA GLY A 468 -13.85 -18.92 -1.56
C GLY A 468 -12.93 -19.00 -2.77
N ALA A 469 -13.36 -19.68 -3.83
CA ALA A 469 -12.63 -19.73 -5.11
C ALA A 469 -12.30 -18.33 -5.69
N PRO A 470 -13.21 -17.33 -5.64
CA PRO A 470 -12.91 -15.98 -6.14
C PRO A 470 -11.78 -15.29 -5.36
N ALA A 471 -11.77 -15.42 -4.03
CA ALA A 471 -10.72 -14.87 -3.18
C ALA A 471 -9.34 -15.47 -3.49
N ARG A 472 -9.27 -16.79 -3.72
CA ARG A 472 -8.04 -17.47 -4.13
C ARG A 472 -7.55 -17.00 -5.50
N THR A 473 -8.48 -16.80 -6.43
CA THR A 473 -8.20 -16.20 -7.76
C THR A 473 -7.65 -14.79 -7.62
N TYR A 474 -8.21 -13.98 -6.73
CA TYR A 474 -7.72 -12.65 -6.43
C TYR A 474 -6.30 -12.68 -5.87
N LEU A 475 -6.01 -13.50 -4.84
CA LEU A 475 -4.67 -13.63 -4.26
C LEU A 475 -3.60 -13.99 -5.31
N ARG A 476 -3.93 -14.92 -6.20
CA ARG A 476 -3.08 -15.31 -7.34
C ARG A 476 -2.76 -14.14 -8.26
N THR A 477 -3.73 -13.25 -8.47
CA THR A 477 -3.64 -12.11 -9.41
C THR A 477 -3.07 -10.84 -8.75
N ALA A 478 -3.20 -10.70 -7.43
CA ALA A 478 -2.84 -9.49 -6.69
C ALA A 478 -1.39 -8.99 -6.90
N PRO A 479 -0.36 -9.85 -7.06
CA PRO A 479 0.98 -9.40 -7.42
C PRO A 479 1.03 -8.62 -8.75
N LEU A 480 0.23 -9.03 -9.74
CA LEU A 480 0.13 -8.32 -11.03
C LEU A 480 -0.57 -6.98 -10.88
N LEU A 481 -1.65 -6.93 -10.09
CA LEU A 481 -2.38 -5.68 -9.81
C LEU A 481 -1.48 -4.66 -9.10
N THR A 482 -0.70 -5.12 -8.12
CA THR A 482 0.22 -4.26 -7.36
C THR A 482 1.39 -3.77 -8.23
N ARG A 483 2.01 -4.67 -9.01
CA ARG A 483 3.15 -4.33 -9.88
C ARG A 483 2.76 -3.38 -11.00
N SER A 484 1.55 -3.53 -11.54
CA SER A 484 1.07 -2.72 -12.66
C SER A 484 0.58 -1.33 -12.25
N GLN A 485 0.18 -1.15 -10.98
CA GLN A 485 -0.56 0.03 -10.51
C GLN A 485 -1.74 0.37 -11.44
N ALA A 486 -2.36 -0.67 -12.02
CA ALA A 486 -3.34 -0.53 -13.06
C ALA A 486 -4.61 0.18 -12.55
N PRO A 487 -5.27 1.03 -13.37
CA PRO A 487 -6.58 1.60 -13.04
C PRO A 487 -7.66 0.52 -13.04
N ALA A 488 -8.81 0.81 -12.43
CA ALA A 488 -9.88 -0.17 -12.17
C ALA A 488 -10.32 -0.97 -13.43
N GLY A 489 -10.44 -0.33 -14.59
CA GLY A 489 -10.81 -1.03 -15.84
C GLY A 489 -9.78 -2.05 -16.32
N VAL A 490 -8.49 -1.77 -16.11
CA VAL A 490 -7.41 -2.72 -16.44
C VAL A 490 -7.32 -3.81 -15.37
N ARG A 491 -7.54 -3.49 -14.09
CA ARG A 491 -7.65 -4.49 -13.01
C ARG A 491 -8.82 -5.45 -13.26
N ALA A 492 -9.97 -4.93 -13.68
CA ALA A 492 -11.13 -5.74 -14.09
C ALA A 492 -10.75 -6.70 -15.23
N ALA A 493 -10.01 -6.25 -16.24
CA ALA A 493 -9.58 -7.12 -17.34
C ALA A 493 -8.58 -8.21 -16.90
N PHE A 494 -7.69 -7.93 -15.95
CA PHE A 494 -6.83 -8.95 -15.35
C PHE A 494 -7.64 -9.98 -14.55
N LEU A 495 -8.58 -9.51 -13.73
CA LEU A 495 -9.46 -10.38 -12.92
C LEU A 495 -10.39 -11.21 -13.80
N GLU A 496 -10.94 -10.62 -14.87
CA GLU A 496 -11.79 -11.32 -15.85
C GLU A 496 -11.03 -12.49 -16.48
N THR A 497 -9.81 -12.26 -16.98
CA THR A 497 -8.97 -13.35 -17.49
C THR A 497 -8.69 -14.39 -16.41
N ALA A 498 -8.36 -13.96 -15.20
CA ALA A 498 -8.04 -14.87 -14.11
C ALA A 498 -9.23 -15.75 -13.72
N PHE A 499 -10.45 -15.21 -13.71
CA PHE A 499 -11.67 -15.96 -13.47
C PHE A 499 -11.96 -16.97 -14.58
N VAL A 500 -11.75 -16.61 -15.86
CA VAL A 500 -11.91 -17.55 -16.98
C VAL A 500 -10.87 -18.68 -16.90
N GLU A 501 -9.63 -18.39 -16.53
CA GLU A 501 -8.59 -19.42 -16.33
C GLU A 501 -8.92 -20.40 -15.20
N ASP A 502 -9.57 -19.92 -14.13
CA ASP A 502 -9.91 -20.74 -12.96
C ASP A 502 -11.32 -21.37 -13.05
N GLY A 503 -12.03 -21.23 -14.19
CA GLY A 503 -13.36 -21.82 -14.41
C GLY A 503 -14.47 -21.15 -13.60
N LEU A 504 -14.36 -19.84 -13.40
CA LEU A 504 -15.27 -18.99 -12.62
C LEU A 504 -16.04 -18.02 -13.54
N GLU A 505 -16.62 -18.54 -14.61
CA GLU A 505 -17.34 -17.75 -15.64
C GLU A 505 -18.41 -16.81 -15.09
N PRO A 506 -19.19 -17.15 -14.04
CA PRO A 506 -20.16 -16.22 -13.46
C PRO A 506 -19.52 -14.91 -12.95
N TYR A 507 -18.30 -14.97 -12.42
CA TYR A 507 -17.58 -13.80 -11.90
C TYR A 507 -16.96 -12.97 -13.03
N ALA A 508 -16.42 -13.63 -14.06
CA ALA A 508 -15.99 -12.96 -15.30
C ALA A 508 -17.17 -12.23 -15.97
N GLN A 509 -18.34 -12.87 -16.04
CA GLN A 509 -19.55 -12.28 -16.61
C GLN A 509 -20.12 -11.14 -15.77
N ALA A 510 -19.99 -11.19 -14.44
CA ALA A 510 -20.37 -10.08 -13.57
C ALA A 510 -19.56 -8.82 -13.89
N LEU A 511 -18.25 -8.93 -14.12
CA LEU A 511 -17.40 -7.79 -14.52
C LEU A 511 -17.87 -7.12 -15.83
N HIS A 512 -18.40 -7.89 -16.79
CA HIS A 512 -18.98 -7.32 -18.02
C HIS A 512 -20.21 -6.44 -17.75
N GLY A 513 -20.96 -6.72 -16.68
CA GLY A 513 -22.15 -5.97 -16.29
C GLY A 513 -21.86 -4.67 -15.56
N LEU A 514 -20.62 -4.45 -15.10
CA LEU A 514 -20.23 -3.31 -14.26
C LEU A 514 -19.73 -2.09 -15.05
N GLY A 515 -19.78 -2.12 -16.38
CA GLY A 515 -19.50 -0.94 -17.22
C GLY A 515 -18.02 -0.53 -17.30
N PHE A 516 -17.08 -1.41 -16.95
CA PHE A 516 -15.66 -1.13 -17.11
C PHE A 516 -15.26 -0.97 -18.58
N ALA A 517 -14.47 0.06 -18.88
CA ALA A 517 -13.74 0.17 -20.14
C ALA A 517 -12.52 -0.78 -20.13
N MET A 518 -12.76 -2.06 -20.37
CA MET A 518 -11.70 -3.07 -20.37
C MET A 518 -10.89 -3.03 -21.68
N PRO A 519 -9.55 -3.07 -21.62
CA PRO A 519 -8.71 -3.12 -22.83
C PRO A 519 -8.88 -4.40 -23.66
N TRP A 520 -9.29 -5.49 -23.03
CA TRP A 520 -9.57 -6.77 -23.68
C TRP A 520 -10.70 -7.53 -22.97
N ARG A 521 -11.18 -8.56 -23.65
CA ARG A 521 -12.10 -9.58 -23.10
C ARG A 521 -11.57 -10.97 -23.39
N THR A 522 -11.59 -11.86 -22.41
CA THR A 522 -11.15 -13.24 -22.61
C THR A 522 -12.25 -14.04 -23.31
N LEU A 523 -11.92 -14.65 -24.45
CA LEU A 523 -12.83 -15.48 -25.21
C LEU A 523 -12.88 -16.91 -24.67
N TRP A 524 -11.71 -17.45 -24.33
CA TRP A 524 -11.55 -18.77 -23.74
C TRP A 524 -10.16 -18.91 -23.10
N SER A 525 -10.03 -19.89 -22.21
CA SER A 525 -8.78 -20.34 -21.62
C SER A 525 -8.69 -21.85 -21.67
N VAL A 526 -7.50 -22.38 -21.91
CA VAL A 526 -7.21 -23.82 -21.92
C VAL A 526 -5.94 -24.08 -21.10
N PRO A 527 -5.97 -25.00 -20.10
CA PRO A 527 -4.83 -25.30 -19.24
C PRO A 527 -3.80 -26.20 -19.94
N LEU A 528 -3.26 -25.72 -21.06
CA LEU A 528 -2.32 -26.45 -21.92
C LEU A 528 -0.88 -25.99 -21.64
N THR A 529 -0.10 -26.83 -20.96
CA THR A 529 1.28 -26.51 -20.59
C THR A 529 2.29 -26.92 -21.66
N GLY A 530 3.49 -26.33 -21.61
CA GLY A 530 4.59 -26.67 -22.53
C GLY A 530 4.43 -26.14 -23.96
N VAL A 531 3.47 -25.25 -24.21
CA VAL A 531 3.30 -24.58 -25.51
C VAL A 531 4.50 -23.68 -25.79
N ARG A 532 5.17 -23.88 -26.92
CA ARG A 532 6.39 -23.16 -27.31
C ARG A 532 6.17 -22.06 -28.33
N ALA A 533 5.06 -22.13 -29.05
CA ALA A 533 4.67 -21.14 -30.04
C ALA A 533 3.16 -21.21 -30.27
N VAL A 534 2.58 -20.07 -30.64
CA VAL A 534 1.19 -19.96 -31.07
C VAL A 534 1.15 -19.27 -32.42
N THR A 535 0.19 -19.61 -33.26
CA THR A 535 0.00 -18.99 -34.57
C THR A 535 -1.50 -18.87 -34.86
N ALA A 536 -1.99 -17.64 -35.02
CA ALA A 536 -3.33 -17.36 -35.50
C ALA A 536 -3.37 -17.52 -37.03
N GLY A 537 -4.46 -18.08 -37.54
CA GLY A 537 -4.64 -18.31 -38.97
C GLY A 537 -6.07 -18.68 -39.32
N THR A 538 -6.25 -19.19 -40.54
CA THR A 538 -7.54 -19.64 -41.03
C THR A 538 -7.44 -21.05 -41.60
N LEU A 539 -8.46 -21.86 -41.34
CA LEU A 539 -8.68 -23.11 -42.05
C LEU A 539 -9.60 -22.82 -43.24
N PRO A 540 -9.17 -23.09 -44.49
CA PRO A 540 -10.08 -23.04 -45.62
C PRO A 540 -11.18 -24.09 -45.46
N PRO A 541 -12.38 -23.87 -46.04
CA PRO A 541 -13.43 -24.87 -46.05
C PRO A 541 -12.88 -26.20 -46.56
N ALA A 542 -13.39 -27.31 -46.01
CA ALA A 542 -13.07 -28.63 -46.55
C ALA A 542 -13.54 -28.67 -48.02
N ASP A 543 -12.66 -29.07 -48.93
CA ASP A 543 -13.07 -29.36 -50.29
C ASP A 543 -14.15 -30.45 -50.20
N ALA A 544 -15.35 -30.14 -50.69
CA ALA A 544 -16.40 -31.13 -50.89
C ALA A 544 -15.92 -32.10 -51.97
N GLY A 545 -15.17 -33.12 -51.57
CA GLY A 545 -14.52 -34.01 -52.52
C GLY A 545 -13.73 -35.14 -51.88
N SER A 546 -14.44 -36.07 -51.21
CA SER A 546 -14.45 -37.51 -51.55
C SER A 546 -14.86 -38.37 -50.35
N ALA A 547 -16.15 -38.68 -50.23
CA ALA A 547 -16.65 -39.99 -49.79
C ALA A 547 -18.17 -40.02 -50.03
N ASP A 548 -18.63 -41.07 -50.72
CA ASP A 548 -20.04 -41.45 -50.86
C ASP A 548 -20.78 -41.41 -49.51
N GLY A 549 -21.99 -40.84 -49.49
CA GLY A 549 -22.94 -41.00 -48.38
C GLY A 549 -23.73 -39.73 -48.08
N GLY A 550 -24.95 -39.66 -48.61
CA GLY A 550 -25.82 -38.48 -48.52
C GLY A 550 -26.30 -38.14 -47.10
N GLY A 551 -26.16 -36.86 -46.77
CA GLY A 551 -26.93 -36.14 -45.76
C GLY A 551 -26.93 -34.65 -46.14
N PRO A 552 -28.02 -33.90 -45.95
CA PRO A 552 -28.07 -32.49 -46.34
C PRO A 552 -27.25 -31.66 -45.33
N GLU A 553 -26.00 -31.35 -45.67
CA GLU A 553 -25.16 -30.43 -44.91
C GLU A 553 -25.46 -28.96 -45.29
N PRO A 554 -25.45 -28.02 -44.33
CA PRO A 554 -25.64 -26.61 -44.62
C PRO A 554 -24.38 -26.05 -45.30
N ALA A 555 -24.57 -25.51 -46.51
CA ALA A 555 -23.55 -24.75 -47.22
C ALA A 555 -23.23 -23.45 -46.48
N SER A 556 -22.03 -23.34 -45.94
CA SER A 556 -21.41 -22.08 -45.50
C SER A 556 -19.90 -22.17 -45.74
N GLY A 557 -19.47 -21.85 -46.96
CA GLY A 557 -18.08 -21.92 -47.43
C GLY A 557 -17.14 -20.83 -46.89
N ALA A 558 -17.29 -20.43 -45.63
CA ALA A 558 -16.41 -19.44 -44.99
C ALA A 558 -15.18 -20.12 -44.36
N SER A 559 -14.01 -19.50 -44.47
CA SER A 559 -12.80 -19.96 -43.77
C SER A 559 -12.99 -19.84 -42.26
N ARG A 560 -12.62 -20.88 -41.50
CA ARG A 560 -12.75 -20.90 -40.04
C ARG A 560 -11.49 -20.29 -39.39
N PRO A 561 -11.59 -19.26 -38.53
CA PRO A 561 -10.43 -18.74 -37.82
C PRO A 561 -9.96 -19.74 -36.76
N VAL A 562 -8.66 -19.99 -36.70
CA VAL A 562 -8.06 -20.95 -35.77
C VAL A 562 -6.77 -20.43 -35.16
N ALA A 563 -6.38 -21.02 -34.05
CA ALA A 563 -5.05 -20.91 -33.48
C ALA A 563 -4.36 -22.28 -33.50
N ALA A 564 -3.12 -22.33 -33.98
CA ALA A 564 -2.27 -23.52 -33.94
C ALA A 564 -1.23 -23.37 -32.84
N PHE A 565 -1.06 -24.41 -32.02
CA PHE A 565 -0.14 -24.44 -30.89
C PHE A 565 0.96 -25.46 -31.13
N LEU A 566 2.22 -25.08 -30.94
CA LEU A 566 3.34 -26.02 -30.88
C LEU A 566 3.44 -26.57 -29.46
N VAL A 567 3.03 -27.82 -29.28
CA VAL A 567 2.91 -28.53 -28.01
C VAL A 567 3.91 -29.69 -27.89
N PRO A 568 4.15 -30.23 -26.68
CA PRO A 568 4.93 -31.46 -26.51
C PRO A 568 4.32 -32.63 -27.27
N GLU A 569 5.17 -33.53 -27.78
CA GLU A 569 4.70 -34.80 -28.33
C GLU A 569 3.90 -35.61 -27.31
N GLY A 570 2.88 -36.34 -27.79
CA GLY A 570 1.96 -37.08 -26.93
C GLY A 570 0.82 -36.25 -26.34
N THR A 571 0.77 -34.93 -26.59
CA THR A 571 -0.39 -34.10 -26.23
C THR A 571 -1.65 -34.63 -26.92
N PRO A 572 -2.73 -34.95 -26.19
CA PRO A 572 -3.96 -35.48 -26.78
C PRO A 572 -4.52 -34.58 -27.91
N GLY A 573 -4.87 -35.18 -29.04
CA GLY A 573 -5.40 -34.47 -30.20
C GLY A 573 -4.36 -33.73 -31.07
N SER A 574 -3.09 -33.70 -30.66
CA SER A 574 -2.00 -33.10 -31.43
C SER A 574 -1.49 -34.03 -32.53
N ARG A 575 -0.90 -33.46 -33.59
CA ARG A 575 -0.25 -34.21 -34.68
C ARG A 575 1.24 -33.90 -34.73
N PRO A 576 2.13 -34.89 -34.84
CA PRO A 576 3.57 -34.67 -34.86
C PRO A 576 3.98 -33.83 -36.08
N VAL A 577 4.93 -32.93 -35.88
CA VAL A 577 5.56 -32.16 -36.97
C VAL A 577 6.85 -32.87 -37.38
N PRO A 578 7.06 -33.16 -38.68
CA PRO A 578 8.34 -33.68 -39.13
C PRO A 578 9.45 -32.66 -38.81
N GLY A 579 10.52 -33.10 -38.13
CA GLY A 579 11.70 -32.26 -37.91
C GLY A 579 12.32 -31.83 -39.24
N PRO A 580 13.06 -30.69 -39.27
CA PRO A 580 13.70 -30.20 -40.50
C PRO A 580 14.70 -31.18 -41.11
N ASP A 581 15.20 -32.15 -40.33
CA ASP A 581 15.99 -33.26 -40.81
C ASP A 581 15.26 -34.58 -40.50
N GLY A 582 14.95 -35.36 -41.54
CA GLY A 582 14.27 -36.66 -41.45
C GLY A 582 15.10 -37.78 -40.80
N GLY A 583 15.84 -37.48 -39.74
CA GLY A 583 16.63 -38.41 -38.95
C GLY A 583 16.29 -38.31 -37.48
N ALA A 584 16.04 -39.45 -36.83
CA ALA A 584 15.95 -39.57 -35.39
C ALA A 584 17.28 -39.13 -34.77
N SER A 585 17.39 -37.85 -34.40
CA SER A 585 18.49 -37.36 -33.56
C SER A 585 18.05 -37.52 -32.11
N GLU A 586 18.66 -38.48 -31.42
CA GLU A 586 18.51 -38.66 -29.97
C GLU A 586 18.87 -37.34 -29.27
N GLY A 587 17.86 -36.68 -28.68
CA GLY A 587 18.04 -35.53 -27.78
C GLY A 587 17.42 -34.20 -28.22
N GLY A 588 16.89 -34.07 -29.44
CA GLY A 588 16.18 -32.86 -29.89
C GLY A 588 14.67 -33.01 -29.69
N ALA A 589 14.06 -32.22 -28.81
CA ALA A 589 12.63 -32.29 -28.53
C ALA A 589 11.77 -32.02 -29.78
N THR A 590 11.29 -33.08 -30.43
CA THR A 590 10.28 -33.08 -31.49
C THR A 590 8.95 -32.55 -30.93
N GLY A 591 8.26 -31.73 -31.70
CA GLY A 591 7.03 -31.04 -31.28
C GLY A 591 5.82 -31.50 -32.09
N ALA A 592 4.63 -31.39 -31.50
CA ALA A 592 3.36 -31.66 -32.18
C ALA A 592 2.54 -30.37 -32.32
N LEU A 593 1.67 -30.31 -33.32
CA LEU A 593 0.75 -29.19 -33.53
C LEU A 593 -0.66 -29.56 -33.09
N LEU A 594 -1.28 -28.68 -32.34
CA LEU A 594 -2.68 -28.76 -31.91
C LEU A 594 -3.44 -27.57 -32.49
N VAL A 595 -4.60 -27.82 -33.11
CA VAL A 595 -5.42 -26.76 -33.71
C VAL A 595 -6.64 -26.52 -32.84
N HIS A 596 -6.92 -25.26 -32.57
CA HIS A 596 -8.01 -24.80 -31.73
C HIS A 596 -8.81 -23.71 -32.44
N ASP A 597 -10.11 -23.62 -32.20
CA ASP A 597 -10.92 -22.54 -32.71
C ASP A 597 -10.46 -21.21 -32.11
N LEU A 598 -10.35 -20.16 -32.93
CA LEU A 598 -9.85 -18.88 -32.43
C LEU A 598 -10.87 -18.18 -31.53
N LEU A 599 -12.17 -18.37 -31.78
CA LEU A 599 -13.26 -17.63 -31.14
C LEU A 599 -14.02 -18.47 -30.11
N ARG A 600 -13.85 -19.79 -30.10
CA ARG A 600 -14.58 -20.73 -29.24
C ARG A 600 -13.64 -21.66 -28.47
N PRO A 601 -14.05 -22.15 -27.28
CA PRO A 601 -13.28 -23.09 -26.45
C PRO A 601 -13.30 -24.53 -27.02
N GLU A 602 -13.04 -24.72 -28.32
CA GLU A 602 -13.15 -26.01 -29.01
C GLU A 602 -11.87 -26.39 -29.75
N TYR A 603 -11.40 -27.63 -29.55
CA TYR A 603 -10.38 -28.22 -30.40
C TYR A 603 -10.94 -28.53 -31.80
N VAL A 604 -10.14 -28.25 -32.82
CA VAL A 604 -10.51 -28.52 -34.21
C VAL A 604 -9.71 -29.71 -34.71
N ALA A 605 -10.41 -30.79 -35.05
CA ALA A 605 -9.81 -31.97 -35.68
C ALA A 605 -9.47 -31.69 -37.16
N ALA A 606 -8.48 -30.84 -37.40
CA ALA A 606 -7.98 -30.49 -38.72
C ALA A 606 -6.50 -30.85 -38.87
N ASP A 607 -6.05 -30.98 -40.12
CA ASP A 607 -4.63 -31.08 -40.40
C ASP A 607 -3.95 -29.71 -40.19
N PRO A 608 -2.98 -29.57 -39.26
CA PRO A 608 -2.26 -28.32 -39.04
C PRO A 608 -1.60 -27.77 -40.31
N ALA A 609 -1.23 -28.63 -41.27
CA ALA A 609 -0.65 -28.20 -42.55
C ALA A 609 -1.64 -27.38 -43.42
N ARG A 610 -2.96 -27.47 -43.14
CA ARG A 610 -3.99 -26.69 -43.82
C ARG A 610 -4.20 -25.31 -43.21
N VAL A 611 -3.62 -25.01 -42.05
CA VAL A 611 -3.73 -23.69 -41.40
C VAL A 611 -2.94 -22.67 -42.22
N ARG A 612 -3.64 -21.72 -42.82
CA ARG A 612 -3.04 -20.62 -43.58
C ARG A 612 -2.83 -19.42 -42.67
N ARG A 613 -1.59 -18.94 -42.60
CA ARG A 613 -1.26 -17.68 -41.92
C ARG A 613 -1.85 -16.49 -42.68
N PRO A 614 -2.19 -15.38 -42.00
CA PRO A 614 -2.54 -14.13 -42.67
C PRO A 614 -1.38 -13.67 -43.58
N SER A 615 -1.70 -13.10 -44.75
CA SER A 615 -0.70 -12.53 -45.64
C SER A 615 -0.02 -11.30 -44.99
N GLU A 616 1.18 -10.95 -45.46
CA GLU A 616 1.88 -9.75 -44.97
C GLU A 616 1.05 -8.47 -45.18
N GLU A 617 0.34 -8.38 -46.32
CA GLU A 617 -0.59 -7.28 -46.59
C GLU A 617 -1.74 -7.23 -45.58
N ALA A 618 -2.33 -8.38 -45.22
CA ALA A 618 -3.39 -8.45 -44.22
C ALA A 618 -2.88 -8.09 -42.81
N GLN A 619 -1.65 -8.49 -42.47
CA GLN A 619 -1.02 -8.12 -41.19
C GLN A 619 -0.64 -6.64 -41.14
N ALA A 620 -0.22 -6.06 -42.26
CA ALA A 620 0.10 -4.64 -42.37
C ALA A 620 -1.15 -3.76 -42.30
N ALA A 621 -2.27 -4.24 -42.86
CA ALA A 621 -3.57 -3.59 -42.80
C ALA A 621 -4.32 -3.78 -41.47
N ALA A 622 -3.89 -4.73 -40.63
CA ALA A 622 -4.52 -4.98 -39.34
C ALA A 622 -4.48 -3.73 -38.43
N PRO A 623 -5.54 -3.44 -37.66
CA PRO A 623 -5.63 -2.23 -36.83
C PRO A 623 -4.58 -2.20 -35.71
N PHE A 624 -4.10 -3.37 -35.29
CA PHE A 624 -3.22 -3.52 -34.14
C PHE A 624 -1.88 -4.16 -34.50
N GLY A 625 -0.85 -3.83 -33.73
CA GLY A 625 0.41 -4.56 -33.66
C GLY A 625 0.77 -4.84 -32.21
N PHE A 626 1.75 -5.72 -31.98
CA PHE A 626 2.22 -5.99 -30.62
C PHE A 626 3.74 -6.20 -30.55
N SER A 627 4.31 -5.93 -29.37
CA SER A 627 5.68 -6.26 -29.00
C SER A 627 5.65 -7.15 -27.77
N ARG A 628 6.59 -8.08 -27.70
CA ARG A 628 6.72 -9.03 -26.61
C ARG A 628 8.03 -8.83 -25.85
N GLY A 629 7.94 -8.62 -24.56
CA GLY A 629 9.02 -8.79 -23.59
C GLY A 629 8.98 -10.19 -22.95
N ALA A 630 9.79 -10.44 -21.93
CA ALA A 630 9.82 -11.73 -21.24
C ALA A 630 8.51 -12.01 -20.48
N ASP A 631 7.97 -10.99 -19.81
CA ASP A 631 6.83 -11.04 -18.89
C ASP A 631 5.74 -10.01 -19.25
N TYR A 632 5.84 -9.36 -20.41
CA TYR A 632 4.86 -8.38 -20.86
C TYR A 632 4.61 -8.44 -22.37
N LEU A 633 3.40 -8.03 -22.76
CA LEU A 633 2.98 -7.77 -24.14
C LEU A 633 2.37 -6.37 -24.21
N ARG A 634 2.87 -5.55 -25.14
CA ARG A 634 2.27 -4.24 -25.44
C ARG A 634 1.59 -4.31 -26.79
N ILE A 635 0.34 -3.88 -26.85
CA ILE A 635 -0.47 -3.80 -28.06
C ILE A 635 -0.62 -2.33 -28.38
N TRP A 636 -0.37 -1.95 -29.63
CA TRP A 636 -0.56 -0.58 -30.12
C TRP A 636 -1.54 -0.53 -31.28
N ALA A 637 -2.25 0.58 -31.38
CA ALA A 637 -2.98 0.92 -32.59
C ALA A 637 -1.98 1.34 -33.67
N ARG A 638 -2.02 0.72 -34.86
CA ARG A 638 -1.09 1.07 -35.95
C ARG A 638 -1.30 2.49 -36.48
N ALA A 639 -2.54 2.98 -36.43
CA ALA A 639 -2.91 4.29 -36.92
C ALA A 639 -2.34 5.44 -36.07
N SER A 640 -2.50 5.41 -34.73
CA SER A 640 -1.94 6.44 -33.83
C SER A 640 -0.54 6.13 -33.31
N ARG A 641 -0.11 4.87 -33.38
CA ARG A 641 1.10 4.35 -32.70
C ARG A 641 1.07 4.44 -31.17
N GLU A 642 -0.12 4.59 -30.59
CA GLU A 642 -0.30 4.59 -29.14
C GLU A 642 -0.51 3.18 -28.61
N VAL A 643 -0.04 2.93 -27.39
CA VAL A 643 -0.27 1.67 -26.67
C VAL A 643 -1.72 1.65 -26.18
N VAL A 644 -2.52 0.72 -26.72
CA VAL A 644 -3.94 0.58 -26.39
C VAL A 644 -4.19 -0.47 -25.31
N ALA A 645 -3.25 -1.38 -25.11
CA ALA A 645 -3.31 -2.39 -24.05
C ALA A 645 -1.91 -2.87 -23.67
N THR A 646 -1.68 -3.04 -22.36
CA THR A 646 -0.48 -3.67 -21.83
C THR A 646 -0.90 -4.87 -21.00
N LEU A 647 -0.48 -6.06 -21.43
CA LEU A 647 -0.67 -7.30 -20.71
C LEU A 647 0.61 -7.64 -19.96
N LEU A 648 0.48 -7.90 -18.67
CA LEU A 648 1.54 -8.42 -17.82
C LEU A 648 1.23 -9.87 -17.46
N SER A 649 2.26 -10.70 -17.37
CA SER A 649 2.13 -12.08 -16.94
C SER A 649 2.98 -12.36 -15.71
N ASP A 650 2.46 -13.19 -14.81
CA ASP A 650 3.18 -13.68 -13.64
C ASP A 650 4.05 -14.91 -13.95
N THR A 651 3.95 -15.42 -15.17
CA THR A 651 4.81 -16.48 -15.70
C THR A 651 5.39 -16.04 -17.05
N PRO A 652 6.55 -16.57 -17.47
CA PRO A 652 7.13 -16.19 -18.76
C PRO A 652 6.17 -16.46 -19.93
N ILE A 653 6.10 -15.51 -20.87
CA ILE A 653 5.28 -15.63 -22.07
C ILE A 653 6.04 -16.50 -23.08
N THR A 654 5.55 -17.71 -23.32
CA THR A 654 6.21 -18.69 -24.21
C THR A 654 5.81 -18.53 -25.66
N GLY A 655 4.62 -17.98 -25.94
CA GLY A 655 4.18 -17.66 -27.29
C GLY A 655 3.08 -16.60 -27.29
N ALA A 656 3.07 -15.76 -28.32
CA ALA A 656 1.97 -14.82 -28.56
C ALA A 656 1.79 -14.58 -30.06
N ASP A 657 0.55 -14.44 -30.50
CA ASP A 657 0.21 -14.02 -31.86
C ASP A 657 -1.11 -13.24 -31.88
N LEU A 658 -1.27 -12.33 -32.84
CA LEU A 658 -2.41 -11.42 -32.93
C LEU A 658 -3.09 -11.57 -34.30
N SER A 659 -4.36 -11.96 -34.30
CA SER A 659 -5.12 -12.05 -35.54
C SER A 659 -5.41 -10.67 -36.14
N PRO A 660 -5.65 -10.57 -37.46
CA PRO A 660 -6.07 -9.32 -38.10
C PRO A 660 -7.35 -8.72 -37.50
N ASP A 661 -8.23 -9.57 -36.95
CA ASP A 661 -9.48 -9.17 -36.29
C ASP A 661 -9.29 -8.72 -34.83
N GLY A 662 -8.04 -8.64 -34.36
CA GLY A 662 -7.71 -8.18 -33.01
C GLY A 662 -7.87 -9.23 -31.92
N VAL A 663 -7.82 -10.52 -32.25
CA VAL A 663 -7.79 -11.61 -31.26
C VAL A 663 -6.34 -11.94 -30.92
N LEU A 664 -5.93 -11.61 -29.70
CA LEU A 664 -4.62 -11.95 -29.15
C LEU A 664 -4.66 -13.36 -28.55
N VAL A 665 -3.82 -14.25 -29.04
CA VAL A 665 -3.58 -15.57 -28.45
C VAL A 665 -2.28 -15.52 -27.66
N VAL A 666 -2.32 -15.87 -26.38
CA VAL A 666 -1.15 -15.85 -25.48
C VAL A 666 -0.98 -17.19 -24.81
N ALA A 667 0.22 -17.76 -24.93
CA ALA A 667 0.67 -18.94 -24.20
C ALA A 667 1.63 -18.54 -23.08
N THR A 668 1.39 -19.08 -21.89
CA THR A 668 2.17 -18.86 -20.68
C THR A 668 2.45 -20.21 -20.00
N GLY A 669 3.14 -20.18 -18.85
CA GLY A 669 3.29 -21.38 -18.03
C GLY A 669 1.97 -21.96 -17.52
N ARG A 670 0.89 -21.17 -17.49
CA ARG A 670 -0.44 -21.59 -17.00
C ARG A 670 -1.31 -22.27 -18.05
N GLY A 671 -1.10 -21.94 -19.32
CA GLY A 671 -2.02 -22.34 -20.38
C GLY A 671 -2.03 -21.36 -21.55
N VAL A 672 -3.06 -21.50 -22.39
CA VAL A 672 -3.29 -20.64 -23.55
C VAL A 672 -4.61 -19.91 -23.37
N THR A 673 -4.60 -18.59 -23.62
CA THR A 673 -5.79 -17.75 -23.61
C THR A 673 -5.96 -17.07 -24.97
N ALA A 674 -7.20 -16.90 -25.42
CA ALA A 674 -7.54 -15.97 -26.49
C ALA A 674 -8.30 -14.77 -25.94
N ARG A 675 -7.90 -13.56 -26.36
CA ARG A 675 -8.42 -12.30 -25.84
C ARG A 675 -8.77 -11.38 -26.99
N GLN A 676 -10.01 -10.93 -27.06
CA GLN A 676 -10.43 -9.90 -28.00
C GLN A 676 -9.98 -8.55 -27.49
N ILE A 677 -9.20 -7.81 -28.28
CA ILE A 677 -8.86 -6.42 -27.95
C ILE A 677 -10.09 -5.54 -28.23
N LEU A 678 -10.45 -4.71 -27.25
CA LEU A 678 -11.68 -3.89 -27.27
C LEU A 678 -11.41 -2.40 -27.54
N ALA A 679 -10.16 -1.95 -27.46
CA ALA A 679 -9.81 -0.56 -27.72
C ALA A 679 -10.21 -0.15 -29.14
N ALA A 680 -10.93 0.96 -29.28
CA ALA A 680 -11.31 1.47 -30.59
C ALA A 680 -10.05 1.88 -31.37
N PRO A 681 -9.86 1.43 -32.63
CA PRO A 681 -8.83 2.02 -33.47
C PRO A 681 -9.20 3.50 -33.69
N PRO A 682 -8.25 4.45 -33.54
CA PRO A 682 -8.55 5.86 -33.73
C PRO A 682 -9.07 6.10 -35.15
N ALA A 683 -10.04 7.01 -35.29
CA ALA A 683 -10.63 7.34 -36.57
C ALA A 683 -9.52 7.73 -37.56
N ALA A 684 -9.51 7.10 -38.75
CA ALA A 684 -8.58 7.46 -39.80
C ALA A 684 -8.73 8.96 -40.08
N ALA A 685 -7.64 9.72 -39.93
CA ALA A 685 -7.62 11.14 -40.25
C ALA A 685 -8.17 11.33 -41.67
N PRO A 686 -9.09 12.29 -41.91
CA PRO A 686 -9.66 12.48 -43.22
C PRO A 686 -8.54 12.81 -44.21
N THR A 687 -8.31 11.90 -45.16
CA THR A 687 -7.43 12.12 -46.29
C THR A 687 -7.93 13.34 -47.06
N VAL A 688 -7.27 14.49 -46.87
CA VAL A 688 -7.41 15.65 -47.75
C VAL A 688 -6.88 15.21 -49.12
N PRO A 689 -7.68 15.26 -50.20
CA PRO A 689 -7.21 14.87 -51.51
C PRO A 689 -6.13 15.85 -51.97
N ALA A 690 -4.98 15.31 -52.37
CA ALA A 690 -3.84 16.06 -52.87
C ALA A 690 -4.29 17.03 -53.99
N GLN A 691 -4.14 18.32 -53.75
CA GLN A 691 -4.26 19.34 -54.80
C GLN A 691 -3.22 19.05 -55.86
N ARG A 692 -3.69 18.90 -57.11
CA ARG A 692 -2.86 18.82 -58.31
C ARG A 692 -1.94 20.04 -58.37
N THR A 693 -0.64 19.81 -58.25
CA THR A 693 0.37 20.77 -58.66
C THR A 693 0.36 20.88 -60.18
N GLY A 694 -0.11 22.02 -60.68
CA GLY A 694 0.04 22.42 -62.07
C GLY A 694 1.49 22.77 -62.38
N SER A 695 1.94 22.39 -63.57
CA SER A 695 3.25 22.67 -64.15
C SER A 695 3.62 24.16 -64.19
N PRO A 696 4.92 24.50 -64.20
CA PRO A 696 5.38 25.87 -64.14
C PRO A 696 5.34 26.52 -65.53
N ASP A 697 4.82 27.74 -65.61
CA ASP A 697 5.03 28.62 -66.75
C ASP A 697 5.95 29.76 -66.32
N SER A 698 7.03 29.90 -67.07
CA SER A 698 8.08 30.89 -66.90
C SER A 698 7.66 32.25 -67.42
N ALA A 699 7.85 33.32 -66.65
CA ALA A 699 8.40 34.59 -67.13
C ALA A 699 8.64 35.59 -65.99
N ALA A 700 9.77 36.27 -66.08
CA ALA A 700 10.36 37.24 -65.17
C ALA A 700 9.51 38.51 -64.95
N SER A 701 9.70 39.16 -63.80
CA SER A 701 9.83 40.62 -63.66
C SER A 701 10.10 41.02 -62.20
N ASP A 702 11.31 41.54 -61.97
CA ASP A 702 11.74 42.65 -61.12
C ASP A 702 10.87 43.21 -59.97
N GLY A 703 11.57 43.56 -58.87
CA GLY A 703 11.21 44.64 -57.93
C GLY A 703 11.19 44.17 -56.47
N LEU A 704 12.32 44.23 -55.76
CA LEU A 704 12.78 45.35 -54.91
C LEU A 704 12.13 45.40 -53.51
N GLU A 705 13.04 45.24 -52.53
CA GLU A 705 13.13 45.94 -51.24
C GLU A 705 12.02 45.78 -50.17
N GLY A 706 12.45 45.48 -48.94
CA GLY A 706 11.64 45.65 -47.75
C GLY A 706 12.09 44.81 -46.56
N ASP A 707 13.22 45.20 -45.96
CA ASP A 707 13.79 44.62 -44.74
C ASP A 707 13.00 45.02 -43.48
N HIS A 708 13.08 44.16 -42.46
CA HIS A 708 12.85 44.39 -41.02
C HIS A 708 11.42 44.71 -40.50
N SER A 709 10.75 43.72 -39.92
CA SER A 709 10.76 43.46 -38.45
C SER A 709 9.97 42.22 -38.09
#